data_AF-I3ZIP8-F1
#
_entry.id   AF-I3ZIP8-F1
#
_cell.length_a   1.000
_cell.length_b   1.000
_cell.length_c   1.000
_cell.angle_alpha   90.00
_cell.angle_beta   90.00
_cell.angle_gamma   90.00
#
_symmetry.space_group_name_H-M   'P 1'
#
loop_
_entity.id
_entity.type
_entity.pdbx_description
1 polymer ?
#
loop_
_entity_poly.entity_id
_entity_poly.type
_entity_poly.pdbx_seq_one_letter_code
_entity_poly.pdbx_strand_id
1 'polypeptide(L)'
;MRQMSLSRHSFGGLEVNMNKCRNSIAILTAVFMMLFVIGCGQETVFVPDSTRPTVIAVTPAQGATGVAVSSPLTATFSKAMASASISGTTFRVAGPGGVAVAGAVSYTAGTNTATFIPSANLATSTTYTATITSGVTDTASPANSLLADYVWTFTTAATIAPVSPVVTLTSPLNGAANVPTGSSLSATFSTAMNPATINATTFRVAAPGGVAVAGTVGYAGLSATFTPSAALATSTTYVATITTGAQSTAGAPLTGNYTWSFTTAATPTPPVAPTVLTTVPANGAANVATGATLAATFSTTMNPTTINTTTFRLAAPGGAAVAGTVGYAGVIATFTPSAALATNTTYVATITTGAQSTAGAALANNYTWSFTTAAAATPPVAPTVLSTVPANNAAGVPVAQVLSATFSTAMNAATINNTTFLLTAPGGTSVSGAVSYSGIVASFTPTAALAVNTTYVATITTGAQNVAGTALASNYAWTFTTVAGAVPPVVVSTVPVNNATGVPLTQTLSAVFSKPMNAATLTATTFTVTGPSGVAVAGTVAYASGTNTATFAPSAALLPSATYVATITTGAQDTTGTALGGNYVWSFRTVPAPTPPTIISTSPANKAAGVPFNQQVTATFSEAMNSATIDETTFTVTAPGGVAVAGTVTYVATGSTATFAPTAALAASTTYVGTITTGAKDLLGVALVNNYTWTFTTGAAPDTTKPTVISTIPANGATNVPFNQAISAVFSEAMDPTKFTATTFTVTGPGITPVAGLVTYAAVGNTATFTPTAALTPGTLFTATITTGVTDLAGNTLAANYVWTFTTGAAPDTTAPTVTLTNPANGATAVPLSQAISATFSEAMDPLTITTATFTVATGGGTNVAGTVAYNAVTFIATLTPSAPLTAGTSYVATVTTGAKDLAGNSLAAGTLANPWNFSTSAVVVVPPVNLGTASLFGGFGGGAGMTNDGTLTVINGNIGTTGVSTLITGFHDNTPNCIYTETPLNVGLVNGSIVTSAPPPTVGCPNEGTAITAAVAAQAALDAKTAYDALVAFPNGLDVSVCAGCGGGSAGELGNRTLAPGIYASAPGSYGITQGDLTLDAKGDPNAFWVFQMSTTFTVGTPQTPRSVLLVNGAQAKNVFWQVGTAATINGIVGGGTLSGTVISQSGVSVSTAGVAAVTTINGRALVLTGPVTLVNTVINVPAP
;
A
#
# COMPACT_ATOMS: atom_id res chain seq x y z
N MET A 1 66.72 -2.99 -68.70
CA MET A 1 67.73 -3.92 -69.26
C MET A 1 67.64 -5.25 -68.51
N ARG A 2 67.81 -6.34 -69.27
CA ARG A 2 68.13 -7.76 -68.93
C ARG A 2 68.46 -8.08 -67.45
N GLN A 3 67.79 -9.03 -66.78
CA GLN A 3 67.68 -10.51 -66.96
C GLN A 3 68.79 -11.30 -66.23
N MET A 4 68.39 -12.19 -65.30
CA MET A 4 68.57 -13.65 -65.41
C MET A 4 67.66 -14.40 -64.40
N SER A 5 67.70 -15.74 -64.39
CA SER A 5 66.50 -16.60 -64.23
C SER A 5 66.61 -17.73 -63.18
N LEU A 6 65.47 -18.39 -62.92
CA LEU A 6 65.26 -19.77 -62.41
C LEU A 6 65.49 -20.09 -60.91
N SER A 7 64.39 -20.21 -60.14
CA SER A 7 63.69 -21.50 -59.84
C SER A 7 63.02 -21.52 -58.45
N ARG A 8 62.02 -22.40 -58.25
CA ARG A 8 61.09 -22.44 -57.09
C ARG A 8 61.49 -23.50 -56.03
N HIS A 9 61.28 -23.22 -54.73
CA HIS A 9 60.29 -23.94 -53.88
C HIS A 9 60.14 -23.41 -52.43
N SER A 10 58.88 -23.42 -51.95
CA SER A 10 58.32 -23.49 -50.58
C SER A 10 58.89 -22.76 -49.34
N PHE A 11 58.07 -21.82 -48.84
CA PHE A 11 57.50 -21.72 -47.47
C PHE A 11 58.35 -21.93 -46.18
N GLY A 12 58.29 -20.91 -45.32
CA GLY A 12 58.08 -21.09 -43.87
C GLY A 12 58.77 -20.09 -42.93
N GLY A 13 57.99 -19.23 -42.24
CA GLY A 13 58.38 -18.69 -40.92
C GLY A 13 58.38 -17.16 -40.69
N LEU A 14 57.82 -16.80 -39.52
CA LEU A 14 58.04 -15.61 -38.67
C LEU A 14 57.61 -14.18 -39.12
N GLU A 15 56.54 -13.71 -38.46
CA GLU A 15 56.52 -12.64 -37.44
C GLU A 15 57.03 -11.19 -37.66
N VAL A 16 56.15 -10.27 -37.23
CA VAL A 16 56.41 -8.98 -36.52
C VAL A 16 57.01 -7.79 -37.31
N ASN A 17 56.08 -6.98 -37.85
CA ASN A 17 55.81 -5.58 -37.43
C ASN A 17 56.99 -4.62 -37.14
N MET A 18 57.19 -3.55 -37.94
CA MET A 18 56.89 -2.15 -37.53
C MET A 18 57.28 -1.03 -38.55
N ASN A 19 56.61 0.12 -38.38
CA ASN A 19 57.00 1.52 -38.72
C ASN A 19 56.71 2.17 -40.09
N LYS A 20 56.12 3.39 -39.97
CA LYS A 20 55.88 4.43 -41.00
C LYS A 20 57.06 5.44 -41.06
N CYS A 21 57.19 6.21 -42.15
CA CYS A 21 56.76 7.63 -42.28
C CYS A 21 57.63 8.57 -43.19
N ARG A 22 57.00 9.58 -43.83
CA ARG A 22 57.53 10.82 -44.52
C ARG A 22 57.97 10.67 -46.01
N ASN A 23 57.78 11.57 -47.01
CA ASN A 23 57.44 13.02 -47.21
C ASN A 23 58.66 13.99 -47.36
N SER A 24 58.74 15.01 -48.24
CA SER A 24 58.00 15.48 -49.47
C SER A 24 58.75 16.66 -50.17
N ILE A 25 58.57 16.91 -51.49
CA ILE A 25 59.17 18.02 -52.32
C ILE A 25 58.49 18.05 -53.74
N ALA A 26 58.48 19.07 -54.63
CA ALA A 26 58.48 20.57 -54.63
C ALA A 26 58.17 21.06 -56.11
N ILE A 27 57.83 22.34 -56.44
CA ILE A 27 58.71 23.43 -56.99
C ILE A 27 57.84 24.65 -57.52
N LEU A 28 58.52 25.79 -57.80
CA LEU A 28 58.23 27.17 -58.31
C LEU A 28 57.43 27.39 -59.65
N THR A 29 57.03 28.59 -60.14
CA THR A 29 56.49 29.94 -59.67
C THR A 29 56.41 30.97 -60.85
N ALA A 30 55.40 31.86 -60.95
CA ALA A 30 55.43 33.23 -61.55
C ALA A 30 54.08 34.02 -61.42
N VAL A 31 54.04 35.35 -61.66
CA VAL A 31 52.96 36.30 -61.22
C VAL A 31 52.49 37.29 -62.32
N PHE A 32 51.17 37.49 -62.53
CA PHE A 32 50.47 38.81 -62.64
C PHE A 32 48.92 38.70 -62.78
N MET A 33 48.23 39.85 -62.87
CA MET A 33 46.82 40.13 -62.49
C MET A 33 45.86 40.42 -63.68
N MET A 34 44.71 39.71 -63.82
CA MET A 34 43.44 40.27 -64.38
C MET A 34 42.18 39.35 -64.31
N LEU A 35 41.09 39.87 -63.73
CA LEU A 35 39.64 39.77 -64.07
C LEU A 35 38.87 38.42 -64.29
N PHE A 36 37.73 38.28 -63.55
CA PHE A 36 36.52 37.42 -63.78
C PHE A 36 36.70 35.87 -63.63
N VAL A 37 35.79 35.07 -63.04
CA VAL A 37 34.50 35.31 -62.33
C VAL A 37 34.11 34.09 -61.43
N ILE A 38 33.37 34.34 -60.34
CA ILE A 38 32.48 33.43 -59.53
C ILE A 38 32.97 32.03 -59.10
N GLY A 39 32.90 31.78 -57.77
CA GLY A 39 32.26 30.55 -57.25
C GLY A 39 33.14 29.48 -56.58
N CYS A 40 33.44 29.63 -55.28
CA CYS A 40 33.75 28.47 -54.46
C CYS A 40 32.47 27.67 -54.14
N GLY A 41 32.43 26.39 -54.51
CA GLY A 41 31.43 25.42 -54.08
C GLY A 41 32.13 24.08 -53.81
N GLN A 42 31.94 23.50 -52.63
CA GLN A 42 32.70 22.34 -52.17
C GLN A 42 32.32 21.05 -52.91
N GLU A 43 33.31 20.32 -53.41
CA GLU A 43 33.14 18.98 -53.94
C GLU A 43 33.00 17.98 -52.78
N THR A 44 31.76 17.59 -52.48
CA THR A 44 31.47 16.69 -51.35
C THR A 44 31.93 15.27 -51.66
N VAL A 45 32.98 14.81 -50.96
CA VAL A 45 33.41 13.41 -50.98
C VAL A 45 32.28 12.54 -50.44
N PHE A 46 31.66 11.75 -51.33
CA PHE A 46 30.60 10.81 -50.97
C PHE A 46 31.21 9.61 -50.23
N VAL A 47 31.05 9.57 -48.91
CA VAL A 47 31.37 8.39 -48.10
C VAL A 47 30.14 7.48 -48.12
N PRO A 48 30.19 6.27 -48.73
CA PRO A 48 29.04 5.38 -48.76
C PRO A 48 28.69 4.91 -47.35
N ASP A 49 27.42 5.02 -46.95
CA ASP A 49 26.94 4.43 -45.71
C ASP A 49 26.99 2.91 -45.82
N SER A 50 27.87 2.29 -45.04
CA SER A 50 28.07 0.84 -44.97
C SER A 50 27.41 0.19 -43.74
N THR A 51 26.70 0.99 -42.93
CA THR A 51 26.06 0.50 -41.70
C THR A 51 24.68 -0.04 -42.02
N ARG A 52 24.40 -1.30 -41.67
CA ARG A 52 23.09 -1.90 -41.91
C ARG A 52 22.04 -1.39 -40.91
N PRO A 53 20.77 -1.19 -41.33
CA PRO A 53 19.68 -1.00 -40.37
C PRO A 53 19.50 -2.24 -39.48
N THR A 54 18.94 -2.01 -38.30
CA THR A 54 18.57 -3.04 -37.31
C THR A 54 17.24 -2.68 -36.67
N VAL A 55 16.44 -3.66 -36.25
CA VAL A 55 15.27 -3.42 -35.41
C VAL A 55 15.75 -3.24 -33.96
N ILE A 56 15.40 -2.12 -33.34
CA ILE A 56 15.84 -1.74 -31.97
C ILE A 56 14.73 -1.89 -30.93
N ALA A 57 13.47 -1.92 -31.35
CA ALA A 57 12.32 -2.18 -30.48
C ALA A 57 11.17 -2.76 -31.28
N VAL A 58 10.36 -3.61 -30.64
CA VAL A 58 9.07 -4.09 -31.17
C VAL A 58 7.98 -3.95 -30.11
N THR A 59 6.76 -3.65 -30.56
CA THR A 59 5.55 -3.72 -29.72
C THR A 59 4.55 -4.67 -30.38
N PRO A 60 3.95 -5.63 -29.68
CA PRO A 60 4.35 -6.13 -28.36
C PRO A 60 5.81 -6.59 -28.33
N ALA A 61 6.43 -6.56 -27.15
CA ALA A 61 7.79 -7.05 -26.96
C ALA A 61 7.90 -8.56 -27.29
N GLN A 62 9.11 -9.05 -27.54
CA GLN A 62 9.39 -10.46 -27.76
C GLN A 62 8.81 -11.32 -26.61
N GLY A 63 7.96 -12.29 -26.94
CA GLY A 63 7.33 -13.19 -25.99
C GLY A 63 6.22 -12.57 -25.14
N ALA A 64 5.78 -11.34 -25.42
CA ALA A 64 4.75 -10.66 -24.62
C ALA A 64 3.45 -11.47 -24.60
N THR A 65 3.01 -11.85 -23.40
CA THR A 65 1.70 -12.46 -23.12
C THR A 65 0.70 -11.40 -22.67
N GLY A 66 -0.61 -11.67 -22.76
CA GLY A 66 -1.61 -10.68 -22.34
C GLY A 66 -1.90 -9.59 -23.38
N VAL A 67 -1.41 -9.72 -24.61
CA VAL A 67 -1.58 -8.71 -25.66
C VAL A 67 -3.05 -8.59 -26.06
N ALA A 68 -3.58 -7.36 -26.08
CA ALA A 68 -4.96 -7.14 -26.51
C ALA A 68 -5.13 -7.53 -27.99
N VAL A 69 -6.20 -8.25 -28.30
CA VAL A 69 -6.44 -8.88 -29.62
C VAL A 69 -6.53 -7.90 -30.80
N SER A 70 -6.67 -6.60 -30.53
CA SER A 70 -6.74 -5.50 -31.51
C SER A 70 -5.49 -4.61 -31.53
N SER A 71 -4.44 -4.94 -30.76
CA SER A 71 -3.25 -4.10 -30.65
C SER A 71 -2.53 -3.93 -32.00
N PRO A 72 -2.20 -2.70 -32.42
CA PRO A 72 -1.28 -2.48 -33.52
C PRO A 72 0.11 -3.00 -33.13
N LEU A 73 0.75 -3.72 -34.05
CA LEU A 73 2.10 -4.23 -33.88
C LEU A 73 3.08 -3.25 -34.50
N THR A 74 4.21 -2.98 -33.86
CA THR A 74 5.23 -2.03 -34.35
C THR A 74 6.63 -2.63 -34.33
N ALA A 75 7.47 -2.15 -35.24
CA ALA A 75 8.91 -2.39 -35.26
C ALA A 75 9.64 -1.07 -35.54
N THR A 76 10.52 -0.66 -34.64
CA THR A 76 11.31 0.57 -34.76
C THR A 76 12.74 0.25 -35.17
N PHE A 77 13.27 0.99 -36.14
CA PHE A 77 14.60 0.77 -36.72
C PHE A 77 15.65 1.75 -36.17
N SER A 78 16.92 1.34 -36.18
CA SER A 78 18.07 2.15 -35.76
C SER A 78 18.36 3.36 -36.66
N LYS A 79 17.77 3.43 -37.85
CA LYS A 79 17.90 4.52 -38.82
C LYS A 79 16.66 4.62 -39.72
N ALA A 80 16.61 5.66 -40.55
CA ALA A 80 15.54 5.85 -41.52
C ALA A 80 15.53 4.76 -42.59
N MET A 81 14.36 4.19 -42.83
CA MET A 81 14.09 3.17 -43.85
C MET A 81 13.46 3.77 -45.10
N ALA A 82 13.79 3.21 -46.26
CA ALA A 82 13.10 3.52 -47.50
C ALA A 82 11.64 3.04 -47.40
N SER A 83 10.70 3.97 -47.36
CA SER A 83 9.27 3.68 -47.11
C SER A 83 8.68 2.68 -48.11
N ALA A 84 9.12 2.70 -49.37
CA ALA A 84 8.71 1.74 -50.40
C ALA A 84 9.15 0.29 -50.13
N SER A 85 10.15 0.06 -49.26
CA SER A 85 10.60 -1.28 -48.86
C SER A 85 9.76 -1.90 -47.73
N ILE A 86 8.91 -1.11 -47.06
CA ILE A 86 8.08 -1.55 -45.93
C ILE A 86 6.63 -1.71 -46.40
N SER A 87 6.16 -2.95 -46.48
CA SER A 87 4.81 -3.30 -46.96
C SER A 87 4.32 -4.63 -46.34
N GLY A 88 3.12 -5.08 -46.70
CA GLY A 88 2.58 -6.37 -46.24
C GLY A 88 3.38 -7.62 -46.67
N THR A 89 4.35 -7.49 -47.58
CA THR A 89 5.28 -8.60 -47.92
C THR A 89 6.54 -8.59 -47.06
N THR A 90 6.89 -7.46 -46.44
CA THR A 90 8.12 -7.28 -45.66
C THR A 90 7.87 -7.05 -44.17
N PHE A 91 6.66 -6.68 -43.75
CA PHE A 91 6.15 -6.83 -42.37
C PHE A 91 4.97 -7.81 -42.40
N ARG A 92 5.23 -9.04 -41.98
CA ARG A 92 4.29 -10.17 -42.02
C ARG A 92 3.91 -10.59 -40.61
N VAL A 93 2.70 -11.13 -40.45
CA VAL A 93 2.20 -11.71 -39.20
C VAL A 93 1.52 -13.04 -39.51
N ALA A 94 1.78 -14.06 -38.71
CA ALA A 94 1.22 -15.40 -38.87
C ALA A 94 0.76 -15.97 -37.52
N GLY A 95 -0.37 -16.66 -37.50
CA GLY A 95 -0.86 -17.43 -36.34
C GLY A 95 -0.26 -18.85 -36.29
N PRO A 96 -0.80 -19.70 -35.39
CA PRO A 96 -0.41 -21.10 -35.30
C PRO A 96 -0.50 -21.83 -36.65
N GLY A 97 0.45 -22.72 -36.92
CA GLY A 97 0.54 -23.42 -38.22
C GLY A 97 0.99 -22.54 -39.39
N GLY A 98 1.41 -21.28 -39.15
CA GLY A 98 1.92 -20.39 -40.19
C GLY A 98 0.82 -19.68 -41.01
N VAL A 99 -0.44 -19.72 -40.55
CA VAL A 99 -1.57 -19.07 -41.22
C VAL A 99 -1.39 -17.55 -41.19
N ALA A 100 -1.31 -16.92 -42.36
CA ALA A 100 -1.11 -15.48 -42.47
C ALA A 100 -2.29 -14.67 -41.89
N VAL A 101 -1.97 -13.63 -41.13
CA VAL A 101 -2.93 -12.66 -40.61
C VAL A 101 -3.05 -11.51 -41.62
N ALA A 102 -4.29 -11.15 -41.97
CA ALA A 102 -4.55 -9.96 -42.78
C ALA A 102 -4.43 -8.68 -41.94
N GLY A 103 -3.85 -7.63 -42.51
CA GLY A 103 -3.66 -6.35 -41.84
C GLY A 103 -3.03 -5.29 -42.73
N ALA A 104 -3.11 -4.04 -42.29
CA ALA A 104 -2.54 -2.88 -42.99
C ALA A 104 -1.14 -2.55 -42.45
N VAL A 105 -0.18 -2.33 -43.35
CA VAL A 105 1.19 -1.92 -43.00
C VAL A 105 1.40 -0.44 -43.35
N SER A 106 2.07 0.28 -42.45
CA SER A 106 2.47 1.68 -42.62
C SER A 106 3.87 1.93 -42.04
N TYR A 107 4.51 3.04 -42.42
CA TYR A 107 5.81 3.45 -41.89
C TYR A 107 5.84 4.95 -41.56
N THR A 108 6.33 5.29 -40.38
CA THR A 108 6.46 6.66 -39.87
C THR A 108 7.94 7.04 -39.82
N ALA A 109 8.39 7.82 -40.81
CA ALA A 109 9.80 8.21 -40.93
C ALA A 109 10.31 9.06 -39.76
N GLY A 110 9.44 9.87 -39.12
CA GLY A 110 9.82 10.71 -37.97
C GLY A 110 10.16 9.94 -36.70
N THR A 111 9.76 8.66 -36.60
CA THR A 111 10.05 7.77 -35.45
C THR A 111 10.80 6.50 -35.86
N ASN A 112 11.16 6.36 -37.14
CA ASN A 112 11.67 5.13 -37.74
C ASN A 112 10.81 3.89 -37.44
N THR A 113 9.48 4.01 -37.36
CA THR A 113 8.58 2.93 -36.92
C THR A 113 7.73 2.39 -38.06
N ALA A 114 7.82 1.08 -38.35
CA ALA A 114 6.82 0.36 -39.12
C ALA A 114 5.68 -0.11 -38.21
N THR A 115 4.44 -0.06 -38.68
CA THR A 115 3.24 -0.46 -37.94
C THR A 115 2.37 -1.39 -38.78
N PHE A 116 2.03 -2.56 -38.25
CA PHE A 116 1.05 -3.51 -38.79
C PHE A 116 -0.22 -3.47 -37.92
N ILE A 117 -1.37 -3.21 -38.53
CA ILE A 117 -2.68 -3.20 -37.85
C ILE A 117 -3.49 -4.40 -38.36
N PRO A 118 -3.81 -5.41 -37.53
CA PRO A 118 -4.68 -6.52 -37.93
C PRO A 118 -6.03 -6.03 -38.45
N SER A 119 -6.53 -6.60 -39.55
CA SER A 119 -7.83 -6.21 -40.15
C SER A 119 -9.04 -6.79 -39.41
N ALA A 120 -8.80 -7.69 -38.45
CA ALA A 120 -9.77 -8.26 -37.53
C ALA A 120 -9.06 -8.59 -36.21
N ASN A 121 -9.83 -8.73 -35.13
CA ASN A 121 -9.27 -9.15 -33.84
C ASN A 121 -8.58 -10.52 -33.97
N LEU A 122 -7.38 -10.61 -33.41
CA LEU A 122 -6.63 -11.85 -33.26
C LEU A 122 -7.38 -12.82 -32.31
N ALA A 123 -7.19 -14.12 -32.47
CA ALA A 123 -7.75 -15.10 -31.55
C ALA A 123 -7.11 -14.96 -30.15
N THR A 124 -7.86 -15.21 -29.08
CA THR A 124 -7.39 -15.14 -27.67
C THR A 124 -6.54 -16.35 -27.29
N SER A 125 -5.71 -16.24 -26.24
CA SER A 125 -4.76 -17.28 -25.80
C SER A 125 -3.86 -17.84 -26.93
N THR A 126 -3.66 -17.08 -28.00
CA THR A 126 -3.07 -17.56 -29.26
C THR A 126 -1.74 -16.89 -29.50
N THR A 127 -0.70 -17.69 -29.73
CA THR A 127 0.63 -17.19 -30.07
C THR A 127 0.70 -16.88 -31.56
N TYR A 128 1.06 -15.64 -31.86
CA TYR A 128 1.34 -15.13 -33.19
C TYR A 128 2.83 -14.86 -33.35
N THR A 129 3.30 -15.00 -34.59
CA THR A 129 4.67 -14.69 -35.02
C THR A 129 4.63 -13.51 -35.97
N ALA A 130 5.31 -12.43 -35.64
CA ALA A 130 5.54 -11.29 -36.52
C ALA A 130 6.97 -11.32 -37.09
N THR A 131 7.14 -10.80 -38.29
CA THR A 131 8.41 -10.87 -39.04
C THR A 131 8.62 -9.60 -39.84
N ILE A 132 9.72 -8.90 -39.60
CA ILE A 132 10.29 -7.97 -40.57
C ILE A 132 11.31 -8.74 -41.41
N THR A 133 11.12 -8.81 -42.72
CA THR A 133 12.04 -9.55 -43.59
C THR A 133 13.28 -8.72 -43.93
N SER A 134 14.37 -9.39 -44.30
CA SER A 134 15.59 -8.80 -44.84
C SER A 134 15.40 -8.07 -46.19
N GLY A 135 14.17 -7.99 -46.72
CA GLY A 135 13.82 -7.16 -47.87
C GLY A 135 13.61 -5.67 -47.55
N VAL A 136 13.54 -5.26 -46.29
CA VAL A 136 13.51 -3.82 -45.93
C VAL A 136 14.91 -3.21 -46.05
N THR A 137 15.00 -1.99 -46.59
CA THR A 137 16.26 -1.28 -46.81
C THR A 137 16.27 0.12 -46.22
N ASP A 138 17.44 0.63 -45.85
CA ASP A 138 17.61 2.03 -45.46
C ASP A 138 17.50 3.00 -46.65
N THR A 139 17.62 4.30 -46.38
CA THR A 139 17.60 5.36 -47.40
C THR A 139 18.98 5.67 -48.01
N ALA A 140 19.99 4.80 -47.83
CA ALA A 140 21.33 5.03 -48.38
C ALA A 140 21.39 4.74 -49.89
N SER A 141 22.51 5.12 -50.52
CA SER A 141 22.81 4.79 -51.91
C SER A 141 24.26 4.30 -52.02
N PRO A 142 24.51 3.00 -52.30
CA PRO A 142 23.53 1.92 -52.40
C PRO A 142 22.81 1.68 -51.06
N ALA A 143 21.56 1.20 -51.12
CA ALA A 143 20.74 0.97 -49.92
C ALA A 143 21.16 -0.31 -49.17
N ASN A 144 21.23 -0.24 -47.85
CA ASN A 144 21.58 -1.38 -47.00
C ASN A 144 20.33 -2.11 -46.50
N SER A 145 20.30 -3.43 -46.61
CA SER A 145 19.26 -4.28 -46.02
C SER A 145 19.56 -4.67 -44.57
N LEU A 146 18.53 -5.13 -43.84
CA LEU A 146 18.77 -5.88 -42.59
C LEU A 146 19.71 -7.07 -42.87
N LEU A 147 20.47 -7.47 -41.84
CA LEU A 147 21.37 -8.62 -41.93
C LEU A 147 20.63 -9.97 -42.06
N ALA A 148 19.46 -10.07 -41.44
CA ALA A 148 18.57 -11.24 -41.46
C ALA A 148 17.12 -10.79 -41.17
N ASP A 149 16.16 -11.70 -41.36
CA ASP A 149 14.78 -11.50 -40.93
C ASP A 149 14.70 -11.33 -39.40
N TYR A 150 14.02 -10.29 -38.93
CA TYR A 150 13.76 -10.06 -37.52
C TYR A 150 12.39 -10.65 -37.15
N VAL A 151 12.40 -11.74 -36.40
CA VAL A 151 11.21 -12.52 -36.03
C VAL A 151 10.95 -12.38 -34.54
N TRP A 152 9.72 -12.05 -34.15
CA TRP A 152 9.29 -12.09 -32.75
C TRP A 152 7.92 -12.74 -32.60
N THR A 153 7.66 -13.28 -31.41
CA THR A 153 6.38 -13.88 -31.05
C THR A 153 5.69 -13.05 -29.98
N PHE A 154 4.36 -13.14 -29.93
CA PHE A 154 3.54 -12.62 -28.84
C PHE A 154 2.29 -13.48 -28.68
N THR A 155 1.76 -13.57 -27.46
CA THR A 155 0.55 -14.33 -27.15
C THR A 155 -0.55 -13.37 -26.72
N THR A 156 -1.67 -13.42 -27.42
CA THR A 156 -2.85 -12.63 -27.07
C THR A 156 -3.38 -12.99 -25.70
N ALA A 157 -4.06 -12.04 -25.05
CA ALA A 157 -4.63 -12.23 -23.74
C ALA A 157 -5.53 -13.48 -23.68
N ALA A 158 -5.40 -14.21 -22.57
CA ALA A 158 -6.35 -15.25 -22.25
C ALA A 158 -7.70 -14.63 -21.86
N THR A 159 -8.78 -15.28 -22.26
CA THR A 159 -10.11 -14.98 -21.72
C THR A 159 -10.11 -15.32 -20.22
N ILE A 160 -9.95 -14.32 -19.38
CA ILE A 160 -10.34 -14.41 -17.96
C ILE A 160 -11.81 -14.81 -17.98
N ALA A 161 -12.17 -15.93 -17.32
CA ALA A 161 -13.56 -16.31 -17.17
C ALA A 161 -14.27 -15.12 -16.48
N PRO A 162 -15.26 -14.49 -17.13
CA PRO A 162 -15.77 -13.23 -16.61
C PRO A 162 -16.51 -13.50 -15.30
N VAL A 163 -16.24 -12.69 -14.27
CA VAL A 163 -16.87 -12.88 -12.96
C VAL A 163 -18.36 -12.57 -13.04
N SER A 164 -19.19 -13.50 -12.57
CA SER A 164 -20.64 -13.31 -12.54
C SER A 164 -21.02 -12.13 -11.64
N PRO A 165 -21.80 -11.16 -12.14
CA PRO A 165 -22.29 -10.04 -11.32
C PRO A 165 -23.26 -10.55 -10.25
N VAL A 166 -23.18 -9.92 -9.06
CA VAL A 166 -24.05 -10.19 -7.92
C VAL A 166 -24.83 -8.91 -7.60
N VAL A 167 -26.14 -9.02 -7.34
CA VAL A 167 -26.94 -7.88 -6.86
C VAL A 167 -26.61 -7.66 -5.38
N THR A 168 -26.08 -6.49 -5.04
CA THR A 168 -25.62 -6.13 -3.69
C THR A 168 -26.64 -5.31 -2.91
N LEU A 169 -27.56 -4.62 -3.59
CA LEU A 169 -28.61 -3.79 -2.98
C LEU A 169 -29.80 -3.62 -3.94
N THR A 170 -31.02 -3.58 -3.42
CA THR A 170 -32.23 -3.18 -4.19
C THR A 170 -32.98 -2.04 -3.53
N SER A 171 -33.67 -1.24 -4.34
CA SER A 171 -34.66 -0.27 -3.90
C SER A 171 -35.97 -0.45 -4.69
N PRO A 172 -37.13 -0.66 -4.05
CA PRO A 172 -37.30 -0.95 -2.63
C PRO A 172 -36.55 -2.21 -2.18
N LEU A 173 -36.30 -2.31 -0.87
CA LEU A 173 -35.75 -3.52 -0.27
C LEU A 173 -36.73 -4.69 -0.41
N ASN A 174 -36.22 -5.92 -0.41
CA ASN A 174 -37.04 -7.12 -0.47
C ASN A 174 -38.04 -7.17 0.69
N GLY A 175 -39.33 -7.32 0.39
CA GLY A 175 -40.43 -7.31 1.37
C GLY A 175 -40.96 -5.93 1.74
N ALA A 176 -40.51 -4.84 1.10
CA ALA A 176 -40.97 -3.48 1.44
C ALA A 176 -42.49 -3.30 1.21
N ALA A 177 -43.18 -2.71 2.18
CA ALA A 177 -44.60 -2.39 2.14
C ALA A 177 -44.86 -0.89 1.93
N ASN A 178 -46.08 -0.53 1.56
CA ASN A 178 -46.54 0.85 1.31
C ASN A 178 -45.72 1.61 0.25
N VAL A 179 -45.16 0.89 -0.72
CA VAL A 179 -44.38 1.51 -1.81
C VAL A 179 -45.28 2.42 -2.66
N PRO A 180 -44.91 3.68 -2.92
CA PRO A 180 -45.67 4.55 -3.81
C PRO A 180 -45.80 3.96 -5.20
N THR A 181 -46.98 4.03 -5.81
CA THR A 181 -47.28 3.36 -7.09
C THR A 181 -46.49 3.89 -8.29
N GLY A 182 -45.91 5.10 -8.19
CA GLY A 182 -45.01 5.67 -9.20
C GLY A 182 -43.51 5.43 -8.95
N SER A 183 -43.13 4.55 -8.01
CA SER A 183 -41.72 4.35 -7.66
C SER A 183 -40.94 3.64 -8.78
N SER A 184 -39.83 4.24 -9.22
CA SER A 184 -38.80 3.52 -9.96
C SER A 184 -38.11 2.51 -9.04
N LEU A 185 -37.74 1.37 -9.61
CA LEU A 185 -37.10 0.25 -8.93
C LEU A 185 -35.63 0.18 -9.34
N SER A 186 -34.71 0.01 -8.40
CA SER A 186 -33.28 -0.13 -8.71
C SER A 186 -32.64 -1.36 -8.10
N ALA A 187 -31.56 -1.81 -8.76
CA ALA A 187 -30.67 -2.85 -8.28
C ALA A 187 -29.22 -2.43 -8.54
N THR A 188 -28.35 -2.59 -7.55
CA THR A 188 -26.91 -2.30 -7.63
C THR A 188 -26.13 -3.60 -7.75
N PHE A 189 -25.10 -3.63 -8.59
CA PHE A 189 -24.30 -4.82 -8.88
C PHE A 189 -22.87 -4.73 -8.35
N SER A 190 -22.25 -5.88 -8.08
CA SER A 190 -20.84 -6.00 -7.67
C SER A 190 -19.84 -5.62 -8.76
N THR A 191 -20.25 -5.58 -10.03
CA THR A 191 -19.44 -5.23 -11.20
C THR A 191 -20.26 -4.45 -12.22
N ALA A 192 -19.59 -3.73 -13.13
CA ALA A 192 -20.27 -3.06 -14.24
C ALA A 192 -21.03 -4.05 -15.14
N MET A 193 -22.24 -3.68 -15.54
CA MET A 193 -23.14 -4.46 -16.41
C MET A 193 -23.07 -3.96 -17.84
N ASN A 194 -23.23 -4.86 -18.81
CA ASN A 194 -23.36 -4.49 -20.22
C ASN A 194 -24.75 -3.87 -20.46
N PRO A 195 -24.87 -2.56 -20.80
CA PRO A 195 -26.15 -1.88 -20.97
C PRO A 195 -27.05 -2.48 -22.05
N ALA A 196 -26.48 -3.17 -23.05
CA ALA A 196 -27.26 -3.88 -24.06
C ALA A 196 -27.99 -5.11 -23.48
N THR A 197 -27.47 -5.70 -22.41
CA THR A 197 -28.00 -6.93 -21.79
C THR A 197 -28.87 -6.67 -20.56
N ILE A 198 -28.69 -5.56 -19.84
CA ILE A 198 -29.54 -5.16 -18.71
C ILE A 198 -30.64 -4.20 -19.20
N ASN A 199 -31.74 -4.77 -19.68
CA ASN A 199 -32.83 -4.07 -20.35
C ASN A 199 -34.20 -4.63 -19.91
N ALA A 200 -35.31 -4.15 -20.47
CA ALA A 200 -36.67 -4.57 -20.09
C ALA A 200 -36.98 -6.07 -20.28
N THR A 201 -36.14 -6.83 -21.01
CA THR A 201 -36.26 -8.29 -21.15
C THR A 201 -35.50 -9.07 -20.08
N THR A 202 -34.62 -8.42 -19.30
CA THR A 202 -33.78 -9.07 -18.29
C THR A 202 -33.99 -8.49 -16.89
N PHE A 203 -34.24 -7.19 -16.75
CA PHE A 203 -34.84 -6.61 -15.55
C PHE A 203 -36.35 -6.45 -15.79
N ARG A 204 -37.12 -7.36 -15.20
CA ARG A 204 -38.58 -7.47 -15.33
C ARG A 204 -39.26 -7.17 -14.00
N VAL A 205 -40.50 -6.69 -14.07
CA VAL A 205 -41.39 -6.56 -12.92
C VAL A 205 -42.70 -7.23 -13.27
N ALA A 206 -43.27 -8.02 -12.36
CA ALA A 206 -44.49 -8.77 -12.56
C ALA A 206 -45.48 -8.54 -11.40
N ALA A 207 -46.75 -8.39 -11.74
CA ALA A 207 -47.87 -8.38 -10.81
C ALA A 207 -48.18 -9.82 -10.32
N PRO A 208 -49.06 -9.99 -9.30
CA PRO A 208 -49.56 -11.31 -8.91
C PRO A 208 -50.13 -12.07 -10.11
N GLY A 209 -49.86 -13.38 -10.19
CA GLY A 209 -50.20 -14.20 -11.36
C GLY A 209 -49.22 -14.09 -12.54
N GLY A 210 -48.11 -13.34 -12.41
CA GLY A 210 -47.02 -13.31 -13.39
C GLY A 210 -47.23 -12.34 -14.56
N VAL A 211 -48.23 -11.47 -14.50
CA VAL A 211 -48.50 -10.46 -15.54
C VAL A 211 -47.37 -9.43 -15.55
N ALA A 212 -46.69 -9.29 -16.68
CA ALA A 212 -45.57 -8.35 -16.82
C ALA A 212 -46.03 -6.88 -16.76
N VAL A 213 -45.30 -6.07 -16.02
CA VAL A 213 -45.44 -4.62 -15.96
C VAL A 213 -44.64 -3.99 -17.10
N ALA A 214 -45.25 -3.07 -17.85
CA ALA A 214 -44.54 -2.29 -18.86
C ALA A 214 -43.70 -1.18 -18.20
N GLY A 215 -42.50 -0.94 -18.73
CA GLY A 215 -41.56 0.05 -18.21
C GLY A 215 -40.27 0.11 -19.01
N THR A 216 -39.44 1.12 -18.72
CA THR A 216 -38.12 1.30 -19.31
C THR A 216 -37.02 0.95 -18.30
N VAL A 217 -35.87 0.50 -18.79
CA VAL A 217 -34.70 0.21 -17.95
C VAL A 217 -33.56 1.14 -18.35
N GLY A 218 -33.07 1.92 -17.39
CA GLY A 218 -31.83 2.69 -17.51
C GLY A 218 -30.70 2.02 -16.71
N TYR A 219 -29.46 2.26 -17.12
CA TYR A 219 -28.27 1.81 -16.39
C TYR A 219 -27.25 2.94 -16.26
N ALA A 220 -26.78 3.20 -15.04
CA ALA A 220 -25.79 4.23 -14.75
C ALA A 220 -24.88 3.82 -13.57
N GLY A 221 -23.58 4.02 -13.72
CA GLY A 221 -22.59 3.59 -12.72
C GLY A 221 -22.64 2.07 -12.53
N LEU A 222 -23.02 1.61 -11.33
CA LEU A 222 -23.25 0.21 -10.99
C LEU A 222 -24.73 -0.14 -10.79
N SER A 223 -25.67 0.75 -11.12
CA SER A 223 -27.10 0.56 -10.83
C SER A 223 -27.96 0.50 -12.09
N ALA A 224 -28.82 -0.52 -12.16
CA ALA A 224 -29.93 -0.56 -13.11
C ALA A 224 -31.20 -0.03 -12.45
N THR A 225 -32.00 0.75 -13.18
CA THR A 225 -33.26 1.33 -12.71
C THR A 225 -34.38 1.02 -13.70
N PHE A 226 -35.39 0.26 -13.27
CA PHE A 226 -36.65 0.04 -13.97
C PHE A 226 -37.65 1.13 -13.58
N THR A 227 -38.15 1.88 -14.56
CA THR A 227 -39.20 2.89 -14.37
C THR A 227 -40.49 2.39 -15.03
N PRO A 228 -41.56 2.09 -14.26
CA PRO A 228 -42.85 1.71 -14.81
C PRO A 228 -43.40 2.76 -15.79
N SER A 229 -43.97 2.33 -16.92
CA SER A 229 -44.54 3.26 -17.92
C SER A 229 -45.93 3.79 -17.53
N ALA A 230 -46.53 3.23 -16.49
CA ALA A 230 -47.74 3.69 -15.83
C ALA A 230 -47.61 3.41 -14.33
N ALA A 231 -48.38 4.13 -13.51
CA ALA A 231 -48.44 3.86 -12.08
C ALA A 231 -48.88 2.41 -11.82
N LEU A 232 -48.19 1.74 -10.91
CA LEU A 232 -48.51 0.39 -10.46
C LEU A 232 -49.90 0.35 -9.81
N ALA A 233 -50.56 -0.80 -9.88
CA ALA A 233 -51.80 -1.03 -9.13
C ALA A 233 -51.51 -0.92 -7.62
N THR A 234 -52.49 -0.40 -6.90
CA THR A 234 -52.48 -0.22 -5.43
C THR A 234 -52.77 -1.53 -4.69
N SER A 235 -52.40 -1.63 -3.40
CA SER A 235 -52.54 -2.84 -2.57
C SER A 235 -51.95 -4.12 -3.19
N THR A 236 -50.99 -4.01 -4.09
CA THR A 236 -50.56 -5.10 -4.97
C THR A 236 -49.11 -5.46 -4.70
N THR A 237 -48.84 -6.74 -4.44
CA THR A 237 -47.48 -7.26 -4.29
C THR A 237 -46.88 -7.58 -5.65
N TYR A 238 -45.84 -6.86 -6.02
CA TYR A 238 -45.05 -7.07 -7.23
C TYR A 238 -43.80 -7.88 -6.95
N VAL A 239 -43.35 -8.65 -7.93
CA VAL A 239 -42.05 -9.33 -7.94
C VAL A 239 -41.19 -8.72 -9.04
N ALA A 240 -40.04 -8.18 -8.66
CA ALA A 240 -39.00 -7.77 -9.58
C ALA A 240 -37.98 -8.89 -9.74
N THR A 241 -37.53 -9.11 -10.97
CA THR A 241 -36.64 -10.20 -11.37
C THR A 241 -35.55 -9.66 -12.29
N ILE A 242 -34.29 -9.87 -11.93
CA ILE A 242 -33.16 -9.73 -12.85
C ILE A 242 -32.74 -11.13 -13.28
N THR A 243 -32.83 -11.42 -14.57
CA THR A 243 -32.57 -12.76 -15.11
C THR A 243 -31.08 -12.98 -15.38
N THR A 244 -30.67 -14.25 -15.50
CA THR A 244 -29.33 -14.65 -15.98
C THR A 244 -29.01 -14.16 -17.40
N GLY A 245 -29.98 -13.59 -18.14
CA GLY A 245 -29.73 -12.94 -19.42
C GLY A 245 -29.01 -11.58 -19.31
N ALA A 246 -29.04 -10.94 -18.13
CA ALA A 246 -28.22 -9.75 -17.88
C ALA A 246 -26.77 -10.16 -17.60
N GLN A 247 -25.82 -9.45 -18.22
CA GLN A 247 -24.39 -9.80 -18.17
C GLN A 247 -23.54 -8.63 -17.67
N SER A 248 -22.38 -8.94 -17.08
CA SER A 248 -21.33 -7.95 -16.84
C SER A 248 -20.80 -7.36 -18.15
N THR A 249 -20.08 -6.24 -18.11
CA THR A 249 -19.38 -5.68 -19.29
C THR A 249 -18.38 -6.67 -19.91
N ALA A 250 -17.90 -7.64 -19.13
CA ALA A 250 -17.05 -8.74 -19.57
C ALA A 250 -17.82 -9.98 -20.09
N GLY A 251 -19.16 -9.95 -20.12
CA GLY A 251 -20.01 -11.01 -20.70
C GLY A 251 -20.44 -12.12 -19.74
N ALA A 252 -20.19 -12.01 -18.42
CA ALA A 252 -20.66 -13.02 -17.47
C ALA A 252 -22.13 -12.84 -17.12
N PRO A 253 -22.99 -13.86 -17.25
CA PRO A 253 -24.36 -13.82 -16.73
C PRO A 253 -24.36 -13.80 -15.19
N LEU A 254 -25.45 -13.32 -14.58
CA LEU A 254 -25.72 -13.62 -13.16
C LEU A 254 -25.72 -15.15 -12.95
N THR A 255 -25.26 -15.62 -11.78
CA THR A 255 -25.26 -17.05 -11.43
C THR A 255 -26.65 -17.67 -11.32
N GLY A 256 -27.67 -16.84 -11.09
CA GLY A 256 -29.08 -17.22 -11.04
C GLY A 256 -29.98 -16.00 -11.23
N ASN A 257 -31.29 -16.23 -11.42
CA ASN A 257 -32.25 -15.12 -11.43
C ASN A 257 -32.32 -14.51 -10.03
N TYR A 258 -32.07 -13.22 -9.90
CA TYR A 258 -32.23 -12.49 -8.64
C TYR A 258 -33.66 -11.94 -8.55
N THR A 259 -34.41 -12.34 -7.54
CA THR A 259 -35.80 -11.93 -7.33
C THR A 259 -35.99 -11.22 -5.99
N TRP A 260 -36.83 -10.19 -5.97
CA TRP A 260 -37.31 -9.55 -4.75
C TRP A 260 -38.75 -9.08 -4.91
N SER A 261 -39.47 -8.93 -3.80
CA SER A 261 -40.87 -8.51 -3.80
C SER A 261 -41.08 -7.20 -3.04
N PHE A 262 -42.17 -6.50 -3.34
CA PHE A 262 -42.61 -5.29 -2.66
C PHE A 262 -44.12 -5.10 -2.83
N THR A 263 -44.78 -4.42 -1.90
CA THR A 263 -46.24 -4.19 -1.92
C THR A 263 -46.55 -2.71 -2.00
N THR A 264 -47.38 -2.32 -2.97
CA THR A 264 -47.80 -0.93 -3.19
C THR A 264 -48.84 -0.45 -2.18
N ALA A 265 -48.87 0.86 -1.93
CA ALA A 265 -49.88 1.51 -1.07
C ALA A 265 -51.32 1.30 -1.58
N ALA A 266 -52.32 1.41 -0.70
CA ALA A 266 -53.71 1.05 -0.99
C ALA A 266 -54.53 2.11 -1.77
N THR A 267 -55.60 1.66 -2.45
CA THR A 267 -56.50 2.52 -3.23
C THR A 267 -57.52 3.24 -2.34
N PRO A 268 -57.83 4.53 -2.57
CA PRO A 268 -59.06 5.14 -2.07
C PRO A 268 -60.31 4.56 -2.76
N THR A 269 -61.43 4.49 -2.04
CA THR A 269 -62.67 3.83 -2.44
C THR A 269 -63.56 4.65 -3.40
N PRO A 270 -64.49 4.02 -4.14
CA PRO A 270 -65.41 4.72 -5.06
C PRO A 270 -66.34 5.72 -4.37
N PRO A 271 -66.80 6.78 -5.06
CA PRO A 271 -67.49 7.90 -4.44
C PRO A 271 -68.97 7.65 -4.14
N VAL A 272 -69.35 7.92 -2.89
CA VAL A 272 -70.74 7.95 -2.43
C VAL A 272 -71.45 9.22 -2.94
N ALA A 273 -72.74 9.12 -3.25
CA ALA A 273 -73.55 10.27 -3.68
C ALA A 273 -73.66 11.32 -2.55
N PRO A 274 -73.42 12.61 -2.82
CA PRO A 274 -73.44 13.66 -1.81
C PRO A 274 -74.84 13.91 -1.25
N THR A 275 -74.90 14.14 0.05
CA THR A 275 -76.08 14.57 0.81
C THR A 275 -75.77 15.88 1.54
N VAL A 276 -76.73 16.79 1.66
CA VAL A 276 -76.56 18.00 2.49
C VAL A 276 -76.76 17.61 3.96
N LEU A 277 -75.73 17.82 4.78
CA LEU A 277 -75.71 17.51 6.21
C LEU A 277 -76.22 18.68 7.05
N THR A 278 -75.78 19.90 6.75
CA THR A 278 -76.18 21.12 7.48
C THR A 278 -76.26 22.32 6.55
N THR A 279 -77.11 23.28 6.89
CA THR A 279 -77.17 24.59 6.22
C THR A 279 -76.96 25.73 7.21
N VAL A 280 -76.35 26.81 6.73
CA VAL A 280 -76.22 28.09 7.42
C VAL A 280 -76.77 29.16 6.48
N PRO A 281 -77.77 29.96 6.85
CA PRO A 281 -78.60 29.79 8.05
C PRO A 281 -79.30 28.44 8.06
N ALA A 282 -79.55 27.89 9.25
CA ALA A 282 -80.34 26.67 9.41
C ALA A 282 -81.77 26.88 8.87
N ASN A 283 -82.41 25.81 8.43
CA ASN A 283 -83.77 25.89 7.89
C ASN A 283 -84.75 26.53 8.90
N GLY A 284 -85.38 27.63 8.52
CA GLY A 284 -86.28 28.43 9.36
C GLY A 284 -85.61 29.50 10.23
N ALA A 285 -84.30 29.73 10.11
CA ALA A 285 -83.58 30.71 10.94
C ALA A 285 -84.07 32.16 10.70
N ALA A 286 -84.25 32.93 11.79
CA ALA A 286 -84.60 34.35 11.75
C ALA A 286 -83.39 35.24 12.11
N ASN A 287 -83.52 36.55 11.89
CA ASN A 287 -82.48 37.57 12.18
C ASN A 287 -81.13 37.32 11.48
N VAL A 288 -81.15 36.83 10.25
CA VAL A 288 -79.95 36.59 9.44
C VAL A 288 -79.42 37.89 8.83
N ALA A 289 -78.13 38.20 8.95
CA ALA A 289 -77.57 39.42 8.35
C ALA A 289 -77.93 39.56 6.86
N THR A 290 -78.25 40.75 6.38
CA THR A 290 -78.70 40.98 4.98
C THR A 290 -77.63 40.67 3.93
N GLY A 291 -76.35 40.73 4.30
CA GLY A 291 -75.23 40.27 3.47
C GLY A 291 -74.77 38.84 3.78
N ALA A 292 -75.54 38.04 4.54
CA ALA A 292 -75.12 36.70 4.94
C ALA A 292 -74.90 35.81 3.71
N THR A 293 -73.68 35.30 3.58
CA THR A 293 -73.38 34.18 2.69
C THR A 293 -74.09 32.94 3.23
N LEU A 294 -74.93 32.33 2.40
CA LEU A 294 -75.54 31.04 2.70
C LEU A 294 -74.48 29.97 2.51
N ALA A 295 -74.48 28.93 3.33
CA ALA A 295 -73.62 27.77 3.20
C ALA A 295 -74.43 26.48 3.29
N ALA A 296 -74.05 25.48 2.51
CA ALA A 296 -74.49 24.10 2.65
C ALA A 296 -73.28 23.18 2.76
N THR A 297 -73.24 22.41 3.85
CA THR A 297 -72.21 21.41 4.12
C THR A 297 -72.68 20.07 3.60
N PHE A 298 -71.90 19.43 2.74
CA PHE A 298 -72.20 18.12 2.16
C PHE A 298 -71.46 16.99 2.89
N SER A 299 -71.90 15.75 2.68
CA SER A 299 -71.23 14.54 3.20
C SER A 299 -69.94 14.17 2.46
N THR A 300 -69.64 14.83 1.35
CA THR A 300 -68.40 14.68 0.59
C THR A 300 -68.10 15.98 -0.19
N THR A 301 -66.89 16.10 -0.72
CA THR A 301 -66.47 17.27 -1.50
C THR A 301 -67.22 17.36 -2.82
N MET A 302 -67.76 18.54 -3.17
CA MET A 302 -68.47 18.83 -4.43
C MET A 302 -67.53 19.27 -5.57
N ASN A 303 -67.92 19.05 -6.82
CA ASN A 303 -67.16 19.50 -7.97
C ASN A 303 -67.43 21.01 -8.21
N PRO A 304 -66.41 21.90 -8.09
CA PRO A 304 -66.57 23.35 -8.22
C PRO A 304 -67.20 23.80 -9.55
N THR A 305 -67.09 23.02 -10.62
CA THR A 305 -67.67 23.38 -11.93
C THR A 305 -69.17 23.09 -12.00
N THR A 306 -69.64 22.09 -11.25
CA THR A 306 -71.05 21.67 -11.23
C THR A 306 -71.86 22.35 -10.14
N ILE A 307 -71.22 22.86 -9.07
CA ILE A 307 -71.86 23.67 -8.04
C ILE A 307 -71.63 25.16 -8.33
N ASN A 308 -72.60 25.75 -9.04
CA ASN A 308 -72.54 27.11 -9.56
C ASN A 308 -73.93 27.78 -9.44
N THR A 309 -74.07 29.01 -9.95
CA THR A 309 -75.31 29.82 -9.79
C THR A 309 -76.56 29.23 -10.46
N THR A 310 -76.43 28.20 -11.30
CA THR A 310 -77.56 27.44 -11.87
C THR A 310 -77.99 26.26 -10.99
N THR A 311 -77.09 25.74 -10.15
CA THR A 311 -77.32 24.55 -9.32
C THR A 311 -77.40 24.84 -7.83
N PHE A 312 -76.86 25.96 -7.34
CA PHE A 312 -77.17 26.53 -6.02
C PHE A 312 -77.78 27.92 -6.26
N ARG A 313 -79.07 28.04 -5.93
CA ARG A 313 -79.93 29.17 -6.28
C ARG A 313 -80.58 29.76 -5.01
N LEU A 314 -80.88 31.05 -5.03
CA LEU A 314 -81.62 31.76 -3.99
C LEU A 314 -82.83 32.48 -4.60
N ALA A 315 -83.97 32.45 -3.92
CA ALA A 315 -85.21 33.10 -4.34
C ALA A 315 -85.80 33.95 -3.21
N ALA A 316 -86.30 35.13 -3.59
CA ALA A 316 -87.05 36.06 -2.74
C ALA A 316 -88.52 35.62 -2.57
N PRO A 317 -89.31 36.25 -1.68
CA PRO A 317 -90.75 36.04 -1.64
C PRO A 317 -91.39 36.25 -3.02
N GLY A 318 -92.30 35.35 -3.41
CA GLY A 318 -92.88 35.34 -4.76
C GLY A 318 -92.02 34.67 -5.84
N GLY A 319 -90.86 34.11 -5.50
CA GLY A 319 -90.07 33.25 -6.39
C GLY A 319 -89.10 33.96 -7.33
N ALA A 320 -88.94 35.28 -7.21
CA ALA A 320 -87.95 36.04 -7.97
C ALA A 320 -86.53 35.58 -7.60
N ALA A 321 -85.72 35.24 -8.62
CA ALA A 321 -84.35 34.79 -8.41
C ALA A 321 -83.46 35.93 -7.90
N VAL A 322 -82.71 35.68 -6.84
CA VAL A 322 -81.72 36.61 -6.29
C VAL A 322 -80.39 36.38 -7.01
N ALA A 323 -79.80 37.43 -7.57
CA ALA A 323 -78.47 37.36 -8.17
C ALA A 323 -77.40 37.18 -7.09
N GLY A 324 -76.35 36.40 -7.41
CA GLY A 324 -75.27 36.08 -6.48
C GLY A 324 -74.18 35.25 -7.14
N THR A 325 -73.09 35.04 -6.41
CA THR A 325 -71.98 34.17 -6.79
C THR A 325 -71.99 32.92 -5.92
N VAL A 326 -71.70 31.78 -6.53
CA VAL A 326 -71.49 30.52 -5.80
C VAL A 326 -69.99 30.32 -5.62
N GLY A 327 -69.55 30.31 -4.37
CA GLY A 327 -68.24 29.85 -3.96
C GLY A 327 -68.31 28.41 -3.46
N TYR A 328 -67.17 27.74 -3.41
CA TYR A 328 -67.10 26.37 -2.89
C TYR A 328 -65.72 26.09 -2.31
N ALA A 329 -65.66 25.53 -1.11
CA ALA A 329 -64.43 25.27 -0.36
C ALA A 329 -64.60 24.05 0.55
N GLY A 330 -63.78 23.01 0.36
CA GLY A 330 -63.92 21.75 1.10
C GLY A 330 -65.31 21.14 0.89
N VAL A 331 -65.91 20.52 1.90
CA VAL A 331 -67.29 19.98 1.78
C VAL A 331 -68.39 21.06 1.80
N ILE A 332 -68.07 22.35 1.67
CA ILE A 332 -69.02 23.45 1.85
C ILE A 332 -69.16 24.24 0.54
N ALA A 333 -70.39 24.33 0.02
CA ALA A 333 -70.73 25.32 -1.00
C ALA A 333 -71.35 26.54 -0.35
N THR A 334 -71.06 27.72 -0.89
CA THR A 334 -71.55 29.00 -0.42
C THR A 334 -72.25 29.78 -1.52
N PHE A 335 -73.39 30.40 -1.22
CA PHE A 335 -74.05 31.35 -2.10
C PHE A 335 -73.97 32.73 -1.46
N THR A 336 -73.25 33.65 -2.10
CA THR A 336 -73.15 35.04 -1.67
C THR A 336 -74.02 35.90 -2.60
N PRO A 337 -75.12 36.49 -2.10
CA PRO A 337 -75.92 37.44 -2.87
C PRO A 337 -75.07 38.59 -3.41
N SER A 338 -75.26 38.99 -4.67
CA SER A 338 -74.43 40.03 -5.32
C SER A 338 -74.84 41.45 -4.91
N ALA A 339 -75.94 41.58 -4.18
CA ALA A 339 -76.38 42.76 -3.47
C ALA A 339 -76.95 42.33 -2.12
N ALA A 340 -76.93 43.22 -1.13
CA ALA A 340 -77.53 42.94 0.17
C ALA A 340 -79.02 42.59 0.01
N LEU A 341 -79.44 41.51 0.67
CA LEU A 341 -80.83 41.10 0.76
C LEU A 341 -81.65 42.19 1.47
N ALA A 342 -82.94 42.29 1.18
CA ALA A 342 -83.83 43.19 1.92
C ALA A 342 -83.86 42.78 3.41
N THR A 343 -83.90 43.76 4.32
CA THR A 343 -84.06 43.53 5.76
C THR A 343 -85.41 42.92 6.09
N ASN A 344 -85.52 42.14 7.18
CA ASN A 344 -86.77 41.55 7.66
C ASN A 344 -87.56 40.75 6.59
N THR A 345 -86.84 40.05 5.71
CA THR A 345 -87.40 39.40 4.51
C THR A 345 -87.01 37.92 4.45
N THR A 346 -87.96 37.04 4.12
CA THR A 346 -87.76 35.58 4.08
C THR A 346 -87.34 35.12 2.69
N TYR A 347 -86.25 34.36 2.58
CA TYR A 347 -85.71 33.82 1.34
C TYR A 347 -85.71 32.29 1.35
N VAL A 348 -85.74 31.67 0.17
CA VAL A 348 -85.66 30.21 -0.03
C VAL A 348 -84.47 29.88 -0.91
N ALA A 349 -83.60 29.00 -0.41
CA ALA A 349 -82.42 28.51 -1.09
C ALA A 349 -82.63 27.09 -1.60
N THR A 350 -82.06 26.77 -2.76
CA THR A 350 -82.22 25.49 -3.46
C THR A 350 -80.89 25.03 -4.02
N ILE A 351 -80.48 23.80 -3.70
CA ILE A 351 -79.41 23.07 -4.40
C ILE A 351 -80.06 22.00 -5.28
N THR A 352 -79.67 21.90 -6.54
CA THR A 352 -80.29 20.98 -7.51
C THR A 352 -79.48 19.70 -7.70
N THR A 353 -80.12 18.67 -8.26
CA THR A 353 -79.48 17.41 -8.70
C THR A 353 -78.37 17.61 -9.76
N GLY A 354 -78.23 18.80 -10.33
CA GLY A 354 -77.10 19.13 -11.22
C GLY A 354 -75.76 19.28 -10.51
N ALA A 355 -75.74 19.46 -9.19
CA ALA A 355 -74.51 19.51 -8.40
C ALA A 355 -73.98 18.09 -8.12
N GLN A 356 -72.68 17.87 -8.36
CA GLN A 356 -72.01 16.58 -8.24
C GLN A 356 -70.85 16.63 -7.22
N SER A 357 -70.45 15.48 -6.68
CA SER A 357 -69.20 15.34 -5.93
C SER A 357 -67.97 15.58 -6.83
N THR A 358 -66.80 15.89 -6.26
CA THR A 358 -65.51 15.99 -6.99
C THR A 358 -65.18 14.74 -7.81
N ALA A 359 -65.74 13.60 -7.41
CA ALA A 359 -65.59 12.30 -8.07
C ALA A 359 -66.80 11.90 -8.93
N GLY A 360 -67.71 12.84 -9.22
CA GLY A 360 -68.72 12.74 -10.30
C GLY A 360 -70.12 12.26 -9.90
N ALA A 361 -70.39 11.93 -8.64
CA ALA A 361 -71.72 11.47 -8.21
C ALA A 361 -72.66 12.64 -7.93
N ALA A 362 -73.83 12.69 -8.59
CA ALA A 362 -74.83 13.74 -8.43
C ALA A 362 -75.62 13.67 -7.11
N LEU A 363 -76.21 14.79 -6.67
CA LEU A 363 -77.25 14.78 -5.64
C LEU A 363 -78.45 13.94 -6.10
N ALA A 364 -78.98 13.10 -5.21
CA ALA A 364 -80.12 12.24 -5.52
C ALA A 364 -81.45 13.00 -5.71
N ASN A 365 -81.62 14.13 -5.01
CA ASN A 365 -82.80 15.01 -5.10
C ASN A 365 -82.38 16.47 -4.91
N ASN A 366 -83.23 17.41 -5.36
CA ASN A 366 -83.06 18.83 -4.99
C ASN A 366 -83.22 19.01 -3.48
N TYR A 367 -82.40 19.86 -2.86
CA TYR A 367 -82.44 20.18 -1.44
C TYR A 367 -82.81 21.66 -1.23
N THR A 368 -83.84 21.95 -0.42
CA THR A 368 -84.37 23.30 -0.22
C THR A 368 -84.47 23.67 1.26
N TRP A 369 -84.19 24.93 1.60
CA TRP A 369 -84.39 25.49 2.95
C TRP A 369 -84.70 26.99 2.90
N SER A 370 -85.23 27.54 4.00
CA SER A 370 -85.58 28.97 4.11
C SER A 370 -84.95 29.66 5.31
N PHE A 371 -84.91 31.00 5.30
CA PHE A 371 -84.46 31.86 6.40
C PHE A 371 -84.98 33.30 6.26
N THR A 372 -84.97 34.08 7.34
CA THR A 372 -85.46 35.48 7.38
C THR A 372 -84.37 36.44 7.85
N THR A 373 -84.20 37.56 7.14
CA THR A 373 -83.11 38.52 7.38
C THR A 373 -83.36 39.47 8.56
N ALA A 374 -82.28 40.02 9.13
CA ALA A 374 -82.27 40.96 10.26
C ALA A 374 -82.66 42.39 9.87
N ALA A 375 -82.99 43.19 10.88
CA ALA A 375 -82.98 44.65 10.80
C ALA A 375 -81.53 45.20 10.86
N ALA A 376 -81.30 46.43 10.37
CA ALA A 376 -79.97 46.87 9.94
C ALA A 376 -79.03 47.45 11.02
N ALA A 377 -77.76 47.01 11.00
CA ALA A 377 -76.52 47.75 11.32
C ALA A 377 -75.29 46.89 10.90
N THR A 378 -74.15 47.47 10.49
CA THR A 378 -72.95 46.69 10.06
C THR A 378 -71.57 47.30 10.45
N PRO A 379 -70.53 46.48 10.75
CA PRO A 379 -69.13 46.90 11.04
C PRO A 379 -68.14 46.70 9.86
N PRO A 380 -66.85 47.11 9.98
CA PRO A 380 -65.86 47.14 8.89
C PRO A 380 -65.10 45.81 8.61
N VAL A 381 -64.50 45.71 7.41
CA VAL A 381 -63.79 44.53 6.86
C VAL A 381 -62.34 44.44 7.37
N ALA A 382 -61.81 43.20 7.50
CA ALA A 382 -60.47 42.88 7.98
C ALA A 382 -59.40 42.80 6.86
N PRO A 383 -58.14 43.22 7.11
CA PRO A 383 -57.01 43.08 6.18
C PRO A 383 -56.51 41.63 6.02
N THR A 384 -55.85 41.37 4.89
CA THR A 384 -55.22 40.08 4.54
C THR A 384 -53.85 40.30 3.88
N VAL A 385 -52.95 39.30 3.92
CA VAL A 385 -51.66 39.32 3.20
C VAL A 385 -51.86 38.74 1.78
N LEU A 386 -51.42 39.47 0.77
CA LEU A 386 -51.52 39.11 -0.65
C LEU A 386 -50.28 38.40 -1.19
N SER A 387 -49.08 38.77 -0.73
CA SER A 387 -47.82 38.18 -1.19
C SER A 387 -46.69 38.39 -0.17
N THR A 388 -45.66 37.55 -0.24
CA THR A 388 -44.44 37.68 0.58
C THR A 388 -43.17 37.54 -0.26
N VAL A 389 -42.09 38.15 0.23
CA VAL A 389 -40.72 37.91 -0.23
C VAL A 389 -39.88 37.50 0.99
N PRO A 390 -39.15 36.37 0.95
CA PRO A 390 -39.29 35.28 -0.01
C PRO A 390 -40.72 34.72 -0.06
N ALA A 391 -41.05 34.04 -1.16
CA ALA A 391 -42.27 33.24 -1.23
C ALA A 391 -42.22 32.09 -0.22
N ASN A 392 -43.38 31.59 0.21
CA ASN A 392 -43.47 30.49 1.18
C ASN A 392 -42.76 29.22 0.67
N ASN A 393 -41.93 28.61 1.51
CA ASN A 393 -41.02 27.50 1.21
C ASN A 393 -39.92 27.80 0.15
N ALA A 394 -39.57 29.06 -0.10
CA ALA A 394 -38.44 29.38 -0.97
C ALA A 394 -37.12 28.84 -0.40
N ALA A 395 -36.33 28.14 -1.23
CA ALA A 395 -35.00 27.65 -0.89
C ALA A 395 -33.91 28.48 -1.60
N GLY A 396 -32.69 28.48 -1.06
CA GLY A 396 -31.58 29.23 -1.64
C GLY A 396 -31.67 30.75 -1.40
N VAL A 397 -32.34 31.17 -0.33
CA VAL A 397 -32.53 32.59 -0.02
C VAL A 397 -31.21 33.23 0.49
N PRO A 398 -30.79 34.40 -0.04
CA PRO A 398 -29.60 35.08 0.46
C PRO A 398 -29.68 35.38 1.96
N VAL A 399 -28.57 35.20 2.69
CA VAL A 399 -28.53 35.41 4.15
C VAL A 399 -28.80 36.85 4.60
N ALA A 400 -28.71 37.82 3.70
CA ALA A 400 -29.04 39.23 3.93
C ALA A 400 -30.38 39.66 3.30
N GLN A 401 -31.25 38.71 2.95
CA GLN A 401 -32.54 39.00 2.33
C GLN A 401 -33.42 39.87 3.24
N VAL A 402 -33.83 41.03 2.74
CA VAL A 402 -34.94 41.80 3.32
C VAL A 402 -36.24 41.05 3.03
N LEU A 403 -36.99 40.74 4.08
CA LEU A 403 -38.28 40.08 3.96
C LEU A 403 -39.36 41.13 3.75
N SER A 404 -40.44 40.81 3.05
CA SER A 404 -41.60 41.68 2.94
C SER A 404 -42.93 40.94 2.86
N ALA A 405 -44.01 41.63 3.25
CA ALA A 405 -45.39 41.18 3.15
C ALA A 405 -46.27 42.32 2.61
N THR A 406 -47.06 42.04 1.57
CA THR A 406 -47.98 42.99 0.93
C THR A 406 -49.40 42.76 1.42
N PHE A 407 -50.15 43.81 1.79
CA PHE A 407 -51.50 43.71 2.35
C PHE A 407 -52.60 44.12 1.36
N SER A 408 -53.83 43.64 1.59
CA SER A 408 -55.02 43.94 0.78
C SER A 408 -55.66 45.31 1.05
N THR A 409 -55.27 45.98 2.14
CA THR A 409 -55.69 47.36 2.47
C THR A 409 -54.54 48.11 3.13
N ALA A 410 -54.66 49.43 3.28
CA ALA A 410 -53.68 50.23 4.03
C ALA A 410 -53.68 49.85 5.52
N MET A 411 -52.51 49.46 6.03
CA MET A 411 -52.28 49.13 7.43
C MET A 411 -51.99 50.40 8.26
N ASN A 412 -52.36 50.36 9.53
CA ASN A 412 -51.93 51.36 10.50
C ASN A 412 -50.44 51.13 10.80
N ALA A 413 -49.58 52.05 10.32
CA ALA A 413 -48.13 51.95 10.45
C ALA A 413 -47.63 51.76 11.89
N ALA A 414 -48.32 52.30 12.91
CA ALA A 414 -47.94 52.10 14.31
C ALA A 414 -48.09 50.62 14.76
N THR A 415 -48.98 49.87 14.12
CA THR A 415 -49.23 48.45 14.39
C THR A 415 -48.33 47.50 13.60
N ILE A 416 -47.44 48.02 12.73
CA ILE A 416 -46.46 47.25 11.96
C ILE A 416 -45.08 47.48 12.57
N ASN A 417 -44.64 46.58 13.44
CA ASN A 417 -43.42 46.73 14.23
C ASN A 417 -42.83 45.35 14.62
N ASN A 418 -41.73 45.35 15.38
CA ASN A 418 -41.02 44.13 15.81
C ASN A 418 -41.82 43.16 16.71
N THR A 419 -43.07 43.47 17.09
CA THR A 419 -43.98 42.53 17.79
C THR A 419 -45.04 41.93 16.86
N THR A 420 -45.24 42.52 15.69
CA THR A 420 -46.28 42.14 14.73
C THR A 420 -45.74 41.68 13.38
N PHE A 421 -44.48 41.95 13.06
CA PHE A 421 -43.71 41.26 12.03
C PHE A 421 -42.50 40.60 12.70
N LEU A 422 -42.62 39.29 12.92
CA LEU A 422 -41.65 38.44 13.60
C LEU A 422 -40.85 37.60 12.60
N LEU A 423 -39.63 37.26 12.97
CA LEU A 423 -38.80 36.26 12.30
C LEU A 423 -38.24 35.31 13.36
N THR A 424 -38.35 34.00 13.13
CA THR A 424 -37.86 32.95 14.05
C THR A 424 -37.01 31.92 13.33
N ALA A 425 -35.95 31.47 14.01
CA ALA A 425 -35.08 30.38 13.56
C ALA A 425 -35.60 29.02 14.06
N PRO A 426 -34.99 27.88 13.65
CA PRO A 426 -35.32 26.56 14.17
C PRO A 426 -35.28 26.52 15.70
N GLY A 427 -36.21 25.79 16.31
CA GLY A 427 -36.41 25.80 17.77
C GLY A 427 -37.17 27.02 18.31
N GLY A 428 -37.65 27.93 17.46
CA GLY A 428 -38.53 29.04 17.85
C GLY A 428 -37.81 30.28 18.40
N THR A 429 -36.49 30.36 18.25
CA THR A 429 -35.70 31.52 18.71
C THR A 429 -35.96 32.74 17.82
N SER A 430 -36.24 33.90 18.42
CA SER A 430 -36.51 35.14 17.69
C SER A 430 -35.25 35.75 17.09
N VAL A 431 -35.32 36.20 15.84
CA VAL A 431 -34.26 36.90 15.12
C VAL A 431 -34.48 38.41 15.26
N SER A 432 -33.42 39.16 15.56
CA SER A 432 -33.48 40.63 15.62
C SER A 432 -33.47 41.26 14.22
N GLY A 433 -34.26 42.32 14.05
CA GLY A 433 -34.42 43.04 12.79
C GLY A 433 -35.03 44.41 12.98
N ALA A 434 -35.02 45.21 11.91
CA ALA A 434 -35.74 46.47 11.81
C ALA A 434 -36.96 46.28 10.91
N VAL A 435 -38.15 46.61 11.42
CA VAL A 435 -39.40 46.62 10.65
C VAL A 435 -39.66 48.02 10.09
N SER A 436 -40.09 48.09 8.83
CA SER A 436 -40.57 49.31 8.18
C SER A 436 -41.87 49.05 7.40
N TYR A 437 -42.64 50.10 7.13
CA TYR A 437 -43.90 50.01 6.39
C TYR A 437 -44.01 51.16 5.38
N SER A 438 -44.40 50.86 4.14
CA SER A 438 -44.61 51.86 3.09
C SER A 438 -45.72 51.42 2.12
N GLY A 439 -46.67 52.32 1.86
CA GLY A 439 -47.83 52.06 1.01
C GLY A 439 -48.73 50.94 1.57
N ILE A 440 -48.58 49.74 1.02
CA ILE A 440 -49.24 48.49 1.45
C ILE A 440 -48.25 47.36 1.78
N VAL A 441 -46.95 47.67 1.92
CA VAL A 441 -45.89 46.68 2.12
C VAL A 441 -45.21 46.90 3.46
N ALA A 442 -45.21 45.87 4.31
CA ALA A 442 -44.30 45.79 5.46
C ALA A 442 -43.01 45.09 5.05
N SER A 443 -41.87 45.54 5.56
CA SER A 443 -40.57 44.93 5.34
C SER A 443 -39.84 44.69 6.65
N PHE A 444 -39.12 43.57 6.76
CA PHE A 444 -38.26 43.21 7.89
C PHE A 444 -36.83 43.04 7.39
N THR A 445 -35.91 43.84 7.92
CA THR A 445 -34.48 43.75 7.61
C THR A 445 -33.75 43.15 8.81
N PRO A 446 -33.20 41.93 8.74
CA PRO A 446 -32.42 41.34 9.83
C PRO A 446 -31.23 42.24 10.24
N THR A 447 -30.95 42.37 11.54
CA THR A 447 -29.81 43.19 12.03
C THR A 447 -28.45 42.50 11.84
N ALA A 448 -28.46 41.20 11.57
CA ALA A 448 -27.28 40.39 11.25
C ALA A 448 -27.66 39.42 10.12
N ALA A 449 -26.65 38.94 9.38
CA ALA A 449 -26.86 37.91 8.37
C ALA A 449 -27.46 36.65 9.01
N LEU A 450 -28.47 36.08 8.36
CA LEU A 450 -29.10 34.83 8.75
C LEU A 450 -28.12 33.66 8.61
N ALA A 451 -28.28 32.62 9.42
CA ALA A 451 -27.48 31.41 9.31
C ALA A 451 -27.73 30.73 7.95
N VAL A 452 -26.70 30.16 7.35
CA VAL A 452 -26.77 29.39 6.08
C VAL A 452 -27.48 28.05 6.28
N ASN A 453 -28.03 27.48 5.20
CA ASN A 453 -28.75 26.19 5.19
C ASN A 453 -29.83 26.05 6.29
N THR A 454 -30.45 27.15 6.69
CA THR A 454 -31.30 27.24 7.87
C THR A 454 -32.71 27.65 7.45
N THR A 455 -33.71 26.89 7.91
CA THR A 455 -35.13 27.20 7.66
C THR A 455 -35.66 28.15 8.71
N TYR A 456 -36.08 29.33 8.27
CA TYR A 456 -36.69 30.37 9.10
C TYR A 456 -38.21 30.40 8.89
N VAL A 457 -38.92 30.88 9.91
CA VAL A 457 -40.36 31.17 9.86
C VAL A 457 -40.55 32.65 10.12
N ALA A 458 -41.09 33.38 9.14
CA ALA A 458 -41.54 34.74 9.27
C ALA A 458 -43.04 34.76 9.59
N THR A 459 -43.52 35.75 10.35
CA THR A 459 -44.93 35.81 10.79
C THR A 459 -45.42 37.25 10.92
N ILE A 460 -46.53 37.57 10.27
CA ILE A 460 -47.37 38.72 10.63
C ILE A 460 -48.40 38.27 11.66
N THR A 461 -48.49 38.94 12.81
CA THR A 461 -49.45 38.58 13.87
C THR A 461 -50.78 39.33 13.74
N THR A 462 -51.82 38.85 14.42
CA THR A 462 -53.12 39.55 14.56
C THR A 462 -53.01 40.91 15.27
N GLY A 463 -51.84 41.29 15.82
CA GLY A 463 -51.60 42.64 16.32
C GLY A 463 -51.52 43.70 15.22
N ALA A 464 -51.28 43.32 13.96
CA ALA A 464 -51.29 44.22 12.82
C ALA A 464 -52.74 44.54 12.38
N GLN A 465 -53.06 45.84 12.26
CA GLN A 465 -54.41 46.34 11.99
C GLN A 465 -54.45 47.24 10.75
N ASN A 466 -55.60 47.30 10.07
CA ASN A 466 -55.84 48.31 9.05
C ASN A 466 -56.07 49.71 9.65
N VAL A 467 -56.11 50.74 8.81
CA VAL A 467 -56.38 52.13 9.24
C VAL A 467 -57.75 52.33 9.94
N ALA A 468 -58.68 51.37 9.82
CA ALA A 468 -59.97 51.38 10.52
C ALA A 468 -59.94 50.63 11.87
N GLY A 469 -58.78 50.13 12.31
CA GLY A 469 -58.60 49.38 13.55
C GLY A 469 -58.93 47.89 13.46
N THR A 470 -59.29 47.38 12.29
CA THR A 470 -59.58 45.95 12.12
C THR A 470 -58.28 45.16 12.00
N ALA A 471 -58.06 44.20 12.90
CA ALA A 471 -56.93 43.27 12.89
C ALA A 471 -56.97 42.27 11.74
N LEU A 472 -55.81 41.69 11.38
CA LEU A 472 -55.79 40.42 10.63
C LEU A 472 -56.63 39.36 11.34
N ALA A 473 -57.38 38.56 10.57
CA ALA A 473 -58.24 37.51 11.12
C ALA A 473 -57.47 36.36 11.81
N SER A 474 -56.21 36.13 11.40
CA SER A 474 -55.30 35.15 11.99
C SER A 474 -53.84 35.57 11.76
N ASN A 475 -52.90 34.98 12.51
CA ASN A 475 -51.49 35.12 12.21
C ASN A 475 -51.19 34.54 10.81
N TYR A 476 -50.41 35.26 10.01
CA TYR A 476 -49.96 34.83 8.70
C TYR A 476 -48.47 34.47 8.77
N ALA A 477 -48.16 33.18 8.71
CA ALA A 477 -46.79 32.67 8.78
C ALA A 477 -46.34 32.05 7.45
N TRP A 478 -45.08 32.24 7.08
CA TRP A 478 -44.44 31.60 5.93
C TRP A 478 -43.00 31.21 6.24
N THR A 479 -42.51 30.20 5.55
CA THR A 479 -41.17 29.63 5.74
C THR A 479 -40.25 29.97 4.57
N PHE A 480 -38.95 29.93 4.80
CA PHE A 480 -37.94 29.92 3.74
C PHE A 480 -36.63 29.31 4.27
N THR A 481 -35.81 28.77 3.37
CA THR A 481 -34.49 28.19 3.69
C THR A 481 -33.39 29.02 3.03
N THR A 482 -32.44 29.47 3.83
CA THR A 482 -31.28 30.23 3.34
C THR A 482 -30.35 29.40 2.45
N VAL A 483 -29.53 30.05 1.62
CA VAL A 483 -28.49 29.42 0.81
C VAL A 483 -27.67 28.42 1.62
N ALA A 484 -27.39 27.25 1.03
CA ALA A 484 -26.42 26.32 1.60
C ALA A 484 -25.05 27.01 1.70
N GLY A 485 -24.36 26.82 2.82
CA GLY A 485 -23.06 27.43 3.04
C GLY A 485 -22.03 26.94 2.04
N ALA A 486 -21.07 27.80 1.68
CA ALA A 486 -19.91 27.37 0.91
C ALA A 486 -19.19 26.26 1.67
N VAL A 487 -19.15 25.04 1.11
CA VAL A 487 -18.50 23.88 1.72
C VAL A 487 -17.03 24.23 1.96
N PRO A 488 -16.49 24.21 3.19
CA PRO A 488 -15.08 24.54 3.42
C PRO A 488 -14.14 23.62 2.64
N PRO A 489 -12.95 24.10 2.20
CA PRO A 489 -11.88 23.18 1.82
C PRO A 489 -11.53 22.28 3.01
N VAL A 490 -11.05 21.06 2.71
CA VAL A 490 -10.51 20.13 3.71
C VAL A 490 -9.20 19.55 3.20
N VAL A 491 -8.29 19.19 4.11
CA VAL A 491 -7.08 18.44 3.78
C VAL A 491 -7.45 16.97 3.59
N VAL A 492 -7.14 16.41 2.42
CA VAL A 492 -7.45 15.05 1.99
C VAL A 492 -6.34 14.08 2.38
N SER A 493 -5.08 14.53 2.30
CA SER A 493 -3.90 13.74 2.69
C SER A 493 -2.71 14.64 3.02
N THR A 494 -1.76 14.12 3.78
CA THR A 494 -0.49 14.77 4.09
C THR A 494 0.70 13.83 3.86
N VAL A 495 1.86 14.43 3.59
CA VAL A 495 3.17 13.76 3.67
C VAL A 495 4.04 14.56 4.65
N PRO A 496 4.60 13.96 5.71
CA PRO A 496 4.26 12.63 6.23
C PRO A 496 2.77 12.52 6.61
N VAL A 497 2.26 11.29 6.65
CA VAL A 497 0.93 11.01 7.23
C VAL A 497 0.94 11.29 8.73
N ASN A 498 -0.23 11.53 9.33
CA ASN A 498 -0.33 11.79 10.77
C ASN A 498 0.24 10.62 11.59
N ASN A 499 1.05 10.96 12.59
CA ASN A 499 1.82 10.07 13.46
C ASN A 499 2.86 9.19 12.74
N ALA A 500 3.28 9.53 11.52
CA ALA A 500 4.38 8.83 10.83
C ALA A 500 5.68 8.87 11.66
N THR A 501 6.38 7.75 11.72
CA THR A 501 7.70 7.62 12.36
C THR A 501 8.78 7.29 11.33
N GLY A 502 10.05 7.58 11.63
CA GLY A 502 11.14 7.31 10.69
C GLY A 502 11.20 8.30 9.52
N VAL A 503 10.70 9.53 9.72
CA VAL A 503 10.69 10.56 8.68
C VAL A 503 12.12 11.08 8.44
N PRO A 504 12.60 11.17 7.18
CA PRO A 504 13.92 11.72 6.87
C PRO A 504 14.12 13.15 7.38
N LEU A 505 15.34 13.49 7.81
CA LEU A 505 15.64 14.81 8.38
C LEU A 505 15.44 15.97 7.39
N THR A 506 15.44 15.69 6.09
CA THR A 506 15.25 16.67 5.00
C THR A 506 13.86 16.60 4.35
N GLN A 507 12.89 15.93 4.99
CA GLN A 507 11.55 15.73 4.43
C GLN A 507 10.85 17.07 4.15
N THR A 508 10.54 17.33 2.87
CA THR A 508 9.53 18.33 2.47
C THR A 508 8.16 17.84 2.89
N LEU A 509 7.41 18.65 3.63
CA LEU A 509 6.05 18.33 4.04
C LEU A 509 5.07 18.73 2.93
N SER A 510 3.95 18.05 2.80
CA SER A 510 2.86 18.42 1.90
C SER A 510 1.48 18.15 2.47
N ALA A 511 0.48 18.87 1.95
CA ALA A 511 -0.93 18.67 2.21
C ALA A 511 -1.74 18.88 0.92
N VAL A 512 -2.62 17.93 0.61
CA VAL A 512 -3.51 17.99 -0.57
C VAL A 512 -4.91 18.44 -0.12
N PHE A 513 -5.51 19.41 -0.80
CA PHE A 513 -6.84 19.93 -0.48
C PHE A 513 -7.93 19.37 -1.40
N SER A 514 -9.16 19.31 -0.88
CA SER A 514 -10.35 18.83 -1.60
C SER A 514 -10.77 19.70 -2.80
N LYS A 515 -10.22 20.92 -2.91
CA LYS A 515 -10.49 21.89 -3.99
C LYS A 515 -9.37 22.92 -4.10
N PRO A 516 -9.32 23.72 -5.19
CA PRO A 516 -8.27 24.73 -5.38
C PRO A 516 -8.23 25.80 -4.29
N MET A 517 -7.05 25.99 -3.70
CA MET A 517 -6.76 27.02 -2.71
C MET A 517 -6.28 28.34 -3.33
N ASN A 518 -6.52 29.45 -2.64
CA ASN A 518 -5.93 30.74 -2.96
C ASN A 518 -4.46 30.76 -2.50
N ALA A 519 -3.54 30.68 -3.45
CA ALA A 519 -2.09 30.66 -3.21
C ALA A 519 -1.59 31.80 -2.32
N ALA A 520 -2.19 33.01 -2.41
CA ALA A 520 -1.79 34.15 -1.59
C ALA A 520 -2.10 33.98 -0.09
N THR A 521 -2.98 33.03 0.26
CA THR A 521 -3.32 32.70 1.66
C THR A 521 -2.55 31.51 2.21
N LEU A 522 -1.73 30.85 1.40
CA LEU A 522 -0.85 29.74 1.81
C LEU A 522 0.59 30.24 1.94
N THR A 523 0.96 30.60 3.17
CA THR A 523 2.24 31.24 3.50
C THR A 523 2.83 30.59 4.76
N ALA A 524 4.05 30.98 5.15
CA ALA A 524 4.68 30.50 6.38
C ALA A 524 3.93 30.88 7.69
N THR A 525 2.90 31.74 7.64
CA THR A 525 2.02 32.01 8.79
C THR A 525 0.76 31.13 8.81
N THR A 526 0.38 30.54 7.67
CA THR A 526 -0.82 29.70 7.56
C THR A 526 -0.53 28.23 7.37
N PHE A 527 0.64 27.83 6.86
CA PHE A 527 1.20 26.49 6.97
C PHE A 527 2.50 26.59 7.79
N THR A 528 2.41 26.14 9.04
CA THR A 528 3.47 26.22 10.05
C THR A 528 3.95 24.82 10.44
N VAL A 529 5.20 24.71 10.89
CA VAL A 529 5.77 23.48 11.46
C VAL A 529 6.47 23.85 12.77
N THR A 530 6.24 23.07 13.81
CA THR A 530 6.71 23.33 15.18
C THR A 530 7.45 22.12 15.72
N GLY A 531 8.64 22.33 16.29
CA GLY A 531 9.46 21.27 16.88
C GLY A 531 9.11 20.91 18.33
N PRO A 532 9.83 19.94 18.94
CA PRO A 532 9.51 19.38 20.25
C PRO A 532 9.40 20.39 21.39
N SER A 533 10.12 21.51 21.30
CA SER A 533 10.15 22.56 22.33
C SER A 533 9.18 23.72 22.05
N GLY A 534 8.21 23.55 21.14
CA GLY A 534 7.31 24.62 20.71
C GLY A 534 7.96 25.66 19.78
N VAL A 535 9.20 25.43 19.35
CA VAL A 535 9.95 26.33 18.46
C VAL A 535 9.49 26.14 17.02
N ALA A 536 9.13 27.24 16.34
CA ALA A 536 8.78 27.22 14.93
C ALA A 536 9.98 26.85 14.05
N VAL A 537 9.78 25.96 13.09
CA VAL A 537 10.74 25.60 12.05
C VAL A 537 10.68 26.65 10.95
N ALA A 538 11.83 27.20 10.56
CA ALA A 538 11.92 28.07 9.39
C ALA A 538 11.84 27.23 8.10
N GLY A 539 11.09 27.71 7.11
CA GLY A 539 10.90 27.03 5.83
C GLY A 539 10.13 27.87 4.84
N THR A 540 10.08 27.42 3.59
CA THR A 540 9.32 28.06 2.51
C THR A 540 8.04 27.30 2.23
N VAL A 541 6.96 28.04 1.97
CA VAL A 541 5.65 27.48 1.57
C VAL A 541 5.42 27.74 0.10
N ALA A 542 4.98 26.71 -0.63
CA ALA A 542 4.57 26.80 -2.02
C ALA A 542 3.22 26.10 -2.24
N TYR A 543 2.53 26.44 -3.32
CA TYR A 543 1.25 25.84 -3.68
C TYR A 543 1.19 25.48 -5.17
N ALA A 544 0.90 24.21 -5.46
CA ALA A 544 0.70 23.67 -6.79
C ALA A 544 -0.80 23.52 -7.09
N SER A 545 -1.33 24.45 -7.89
CA SER A 545 -2.75 24.50 -8.24
C SER A 545 -3.24 23.32 -9.09
N GLY A 546 -2.36 22.70 -9.89
CA GLY A 546 -2.69 21.53 -10.70
C GLY A 546 -2.96 20.25 -9.89
N THR A 547 -2.49 20.18 -8.64
CA THR A 547 -2.65 19.01 -7.75
C THR A 547 -3.29 19.38 -6.40
N ASN A 548 -3.82 20.60 -6.27
CA ASN A 548 -4.31 21.18 -5.01
C ASN A 548 -3.35 20.96 -3.82
N THR A 549 -2.03 21.02 -4.04
CA THR A 549 -1.04 20.63 -3.01
C THR A 549 -0.31 21.86 -2.47
N ALA A 550 -0.36 22.10 -1.16
CA ALA A 550 0.60 22.97 -0.50
C ALA A 550 1.82 22.14 -0.05
N THR A 551 3.01 22.71 -0.14
CA THR A 551 4.24 22.14 0.39
C THR A 551 4.92 23.11 1.36
N PHE A 552 5.59 22.55 2.37
CA PHE A 552 6.47 23.26 3.29
C PHE A 552 7.85 22.61 3.19
N ALA A 553 8.85 23.34 2.72
CA ALA A 553 10.24 22.89 2.67
C ALA A 553 11.03 23.50 3.85
N PRO A 554 11.50 22.70 4.82
CA PRO A 554 12.36 23.19 5.90
C PRO A 554 13.63 23.84 5.34
N SER A 555 14.03 25.00 5.87
CA SER A 555 15.24 25.71 5.43
C SER A 555 16.54 25.12 5.98
N ALA A 556 16.43 24.20 6.94
CA ALA A 556 17.51 23.41 7.52
C ALA A 556 16.99 22.00 7.83
N ALA A 557 17.91 21.03 7.99
CA ALA A 557 17.54 19.68 8.41
C ALA A 557 16.84 19.69 9.78
N LEU A 558 15.77 18.90 9.89
CA LEU A 558 15.03 18.67 11.12
C LEU A 558 15.90 17.91 12.13
N LEU A 559 15.63 18.10 13.42
CA LEU A 559 16.32 17.41 14.50
C LEU A 559 16.02 15.90 14.44
N PRO A 560 16.99 15.03 14.75
CA PRO A 560 16.78 13.58 14.82
C PRO A 560 15.96 13.15 16.04
N SER A 561 15.29 11.99 15.95
CA SER A 561 14.44 11.38 16.99
C SER A 561 13.31 12.28 17.53
N ALA A 562 13.02 13.39 16.86
CA ALA A 562 12.20 14.49 17.33
C ALA A 562 10.78 14.44 16.76
N THR A 563 9.78 14.71 17.61
CA THR A 563 8.39 14.87 17.17
C THR A 563 8.14 16.31 16.74
N TYR A 564 7.63 16.47 15.53
CA TYR A 564 7.21 17.74 14.95
C TYR A 564 5.69 17.77 14.79
N VAL A 565 5.11 18.96 14.92
CA VAL A 565 3.69 19.23 14.69
C VAL A 565 3.56 20.23 13.55
N ALA A 566 2.92 19.82 12.46
CA ALA A 566 2.58 20.68 11.35
C ALA A 566 1.12 21.12 11.46
N THR A 567 0.85 22.38 11.17
CA THR A 567 -0.47 23.00 11.29
C THR A 567 -0.77 23.85 10.06
N ILE A 568 -1.90 23.58 9.42
CA ILE A 568 -2.51 24.48 8.44
C ILE A 568 -3.71 25.17 9.09
N THR A 569 -3.65 26.49 9.19
CA THR A 569 -4.62 27.31 9.94
C THR A 569 -5.84 27.69 9.10
N THR A 570 -6.92 28.09 9.76
CA THR A 570 -8.11 28.70 9.12
C THR A 570 -7.83 29.99 8.33
N GLY A 571 -6.61 30.56 8.41
CA GLY A 571 -6.19 31.64 7.52
C GLY A 571 -6.07 31.23 6.04
N ALA A 572 -5.86 29.93 5.76
CA ALA A 572 -5.84 29.40 4.41
C ALA A 572 -7.26 29.29 3.82
N GLN A 573 -7.47 29.89 2.66
CA GLN A 573 -8.77 30.02 2.00
C GLN A 573 -8.75 29.43 0.59
N ASP A 574 -9.92 29.03 0.10
CA ASP A 574 -10.10 28.66 -1.30
C ASP A 574 -10.09 29.87 -2.25
N THR A 575 -10.14 29.63 -3.56
CA THR A 575 -10.20 30.68 -4.59
C THR A 575 -11.47 31.56 -4.54
N THR A 576 -12.47 31.21 -3.71
CA THR A 576 -13.69 32.00 -3.47
C THR A 576 -13.65 32.78 -2.15
N GLY A 577 -12.58 32.63 -1.35
CA GLY A 577 -12.44 33.24 -0.02
C GLY A 577 -12.99 32.39 1.13
N THR A 578 -13.37 31.13 0.88
CA THR A 578 -13.87 30.23 1.93
C THR A 578 -12.69 29.60 2.69
N ALA A 579 -12.55 29.94 3.97
CA ALA A 579 -11.55 29.38 4.89
C ALA A 579 -11.75 27.87 5.14
N LEU A 580 -10.67 27.16 5.52
CA LEU A 580 -10.76 25.82 6.11
C LEU A 580 -11.75 25.80 7.29
N GLY A 581 -12.49 24.69 7.45
CA GLY A 581 -13.48 24.53 8.53
C GLY A 581 -12.89 24.47 9.95
N GLY A 582 -11.57 24.32 10.06
CA GLY A 582 -10.81 24.32 11.30
C GLY A 582 -9.31 24.23 11.01
N ASN A 583 -8.46 24.40 12.03
CA ASN A 583 -7.02 24.16 11.88
C ASN A 583 -6.79 22.66 11.65
N TYR A 584 -6.08 22.30 10.59
CA TYR A 584 -5.65 20.94 10.33
C TYR A 584 -4.27 20.72 10.96
N VAL A 585 -4.18 19.81 11.92
CA VAL A 585 -2.96 19.55 12.71
C VAL A 585 -2.58 18.09 12.55
N TRP A 586 -1.30 17.82 12.27
CA TRP A 586 -0.75 16.47 12.27
C TRP A 586 0.65 16.46 12.87
N SER A 587 1.03 15.32 13.45
CA SER A 587 2.37 15.14 14.00
C SER A 587 3.16 14.07 13.24
N PHE A 588 4.48 14.11 13.35
CA PHE A 588 5.37 13.08 12.80
C PHE A 588 6.68 13.06 13.58
N ARG A 589 7.40 11.93 13.56
CA ARG A 589 8.68 11.75 14.24
C ARG A 589 9.80 11.41 13.26
N THR A 590 10.89 12.16 13.34
CA THR A 590 12.07 11.98 12.49
C THR A 590 12.85 10.71 12.82
N VAL A 591 13.65 10.24 11.85
CA VAL A 591 14.63 9.16 12.06
C VAL A 591 15.59 9.47 13.21
N PRO A 592 16.15 8.45 13.89
CA PRO A 592 17.29 8.63 14.76
C PRO A 592 18.48 9.29 14.05
N ALA A 593 19.39 9.88 14.82
CA ALA A 593 20.64 10.38 14.28
C ALA A 593 21.45 9.20 13.70
N PRO A 594 22.19 9.38 12.60
CA PRO A 594 23.21 8.41 12.22
C PRO A 594 24.19 8.27 13.39
N THR A 595 24.49 7.03 13.78
CA THR A 595 25.41 6.73 14.87
C THR A 595 26.84 7.04 14.41
N PRO A 596 27.61 7.85 15.16
CA PRO A 596 29.00 8.11 14.81
C PRO A 596 29.88 6.85 14.87
N PRO A 597 30.89 6.71 13.99
CA PRO A 597 31.80 5.59 14.00
C PRO A 597 32.61 5.53 15.32
N THR A 598 32.87 4.31 15.77
CA THR A 598 33.63 4.00 17.00
C THR A 598 34.77 3.03 16.72
N ILE A 599 35.77 2.97 17.60
CA ILE A 599 36.85 1.97 17.53
C ILE A 599 36.45 0.74 18.36
N ILE A 600 36.34 -0.41 17.71
CA ILE A 600 36.02 -1.70 18.36
C ILE A 600 37.27 -2.32 19.00
N SER A 601 38.42 -2.22 18.34
CA SER A 601 39.67 -2.83 18.82
C SER A 601 40.91 -2.09 18.32
N THR A 602 42.02 -2.28 19.02
CA THR A 602 43.35 -1.80 18.64
C THR A 602 44.38 -2.91 18.82
N SER A 603 45.42 -2.91 17.99
CA SER A 603 46.63 -3.75 18.18
C SER A 603 47.87 -2.87 18.11
N PRO A 604 48.72 -2.79 19.15
CA PRO A 604 48.53 -3.38 20.47
C PRO A 604 47.26 -2.88 21.16
N ALA A 605 46.69 -3.73 22.01
CA ALA A 605 45.59 -3.34 22.88
C ALA A 605 46.01 -2.20 23.82
N ASN A 606 45.04 -1.40 24.27
CA ASN A 606 45.31 -0.29 25.19
C ASN A 606 45.99 -0.78 26.48
N LYS A 607 47.11 -0.12 26.83
CA LYS A 607 48.05 -0.46 27.92
C LYS A 607 48.81 -1.78 27.75
N ALA A 608 48.90 -2.35 26.54
CA ALA A 608 49.80 -3.46 26.26
C ALA A 608 51.25 -3.11 26.65
N ALA A 609 51.96 -4.08 27.23
CA ALA A 609 53.36 -3.97 27.63
C ALA A 609 54.18 -5.11 26.99
N GLY A 610 55.49 -4.92 26.84
CA GLY A 610 56.34 -5.90 26.17
C GLY A 610 56.20 -5.90 24.63
N VAL A 611 55.69 -4.80 24.06
CA VAL A 611 55.42 -4.72 22.62
C VAL A 611 56.73 -4.79 21.79
N PRO A 612 56.78 -5.56 20.69
CA PRO A 612 57.93 -5.61 19.79
C PRO A 612 58.27 -4.25 19.17
N PHE A 613 59.55 -4.02 18.87
CA PHE A 613 60.04 -2.69 18.52
C PHE A 613 59.59 -2.20 17.14
N ASN A 614 59.18 -3.07 16.23
CA ASN A 614 58.64 -2.69 14.91
C ASN A 614 57.15 -3.03 14.75
N GLN A 615 56.43 -3.15 15.86
CA GLN A 615 55.00 -3.44 15.87
C GLN A 615 54.21 -2.47 14.96
N GLN A 616 53.46 -3.04 14.01
CA GLN A 616 52.42 -2.28 13.30
C GLN A 616 51.27 -1.98 14.24
N VAL A 617 50.80 -0.73 14.23
CA VAL A 617 49.77 -0.23 15.13
C VAL A 617 48.46 -0.16 14.35
N THR A 618 47.41 -0.87 14.77
CA THR A 618 46.13 -0.97 14.06
C THR A 618 44.95 -0.51 14.91
N ALA A 619 43.89 -0.06 14.23
CA ALA A 619 42.60 0.27 14.83
C ALA A 619 41.46 -0.20 13.91
N THR A 620 40.49 -0.94 14.47
CA THR A 620 39.32 -1.45 13.74
C THR A 620 38.07 -0.66 14.13
N PHE A 621 37.34 -0.17 13.13
CA PHE A 621 36.15 0.68 13.28
C PHE A 621 34.86 -0.15 13.34
N SER A 622 33.78 0.43 13.89
CA SER A 622 32.44 -0.19 13.95
C SER A 622 31.70 -0.28 12.61
N GLU A 623 32.22 0.39 11.59
CA GLU A 623 31.64 0.46 10.25
C GLU A 623 32.71 0.81 9.22
N ALA A 624 32.33 0.92 7.94
CA ALA A 624 33.28 1.25 6.88
C ALA A 624 33.56 2.76 6.83
N MET A 625 34.81 3.14 7.12
CA MET A 625 35.30 4.51 7.02
C MET A 625 35.54 4.94 5.58
N ASN A 626 35.42 6.25 5.33
CA ASN A 626 35.88 6.87 4.10
C ASN A 626 37.42 6.88 4.07
N SER A 627 38.00 6.05 3.20
CA SER A 627 39.45 5.87 3.07
C SER A 627 40.22 7.16 2.79
N ALA A 628 39.61 8.16 2.12
CA ALA A 628 40.23 9.46 1.89
C ALA A 628 40.32 10.36 3.13
N THR A 629 39.82 9.89 4.28
CA THR A 629 39.92 10.56 5.59
C THR A 629 40.75 9.78 6.60
N ILE A 630 41.36 8.66 6.18
CA ILE A 630 42.24 7.81 7.00
C ILE A 630 43.66 7.92 6.46
N ASP A 631 44.46 8.82 7.04
CA ASP A 631 45.80 9.18 6.58
C ASP A 631 46.75 9.45 7.78
N GLU A 632 47.99 9.85 7.52
CA GLU A 632 49.01 10.18 8.54
C GLU A 632 48.64 11.35 9.45
N THR A 633 47.59 12.13 9.14
CA THR A 633 47.07 13.22 9.99
C THR A 633 45.93 12.77 10.89
N THR A 634 45.17 11.74 10.47
CA THR A 634 44.03 11.20 11.23
C THR A 634 44.35 9.93 11.99
N PHE A 635 45.40 9.19 11.64
CA PHE A 635 45.99 8.12 12.45
C PHE A 635 47.46 8.45 12.75
N THR A 636 47.74 8.83 13.99
CA THR A 636 49.10 9.20 14.46
C THR A 636 49.57 8.31 15.61
N VAL A 637 50.89 8.17 15.75
CA VAL A 637 51.55 7.58 16.91
C VAL A 637 52.58 8.58 17.46
N THR A 638 52.62 8.78 18.77
CA THR A 638 53.55 9.70 19.44
C THR A 638 54.32 9.02 20.56
N ALA A 639 55.57 9.44 20.76
CA ALA A 639 56.45 9.04 21.86
C ALA A 639 56.24 9.97 23.09
N PRO A 640 56.86 9.68 24.25
CA PRO A 640 56.79 10.54 25.43
C PRO A 640 57.21 11.98 25.12
N GLY A 641 56.50 12.95 25.69
CA GLY A 641 56.66 14.37 25.36
C GLY A 641 55.93 14.82 24.08
N GLY A 642 55.16 13.95 23.43
CA GLY A 642 54.35 14.29 22.25
C GLY A 642 55.12 14.31 20.93
N VAL A 643 56.33 13.75 20.90
CA VAL A 643 57.15 13.66 19.68
C VAL A 643 56.49 12.69 18.70
N ALA A 644 56.17 13.14 17.48
CA ALA A 644 55.57 12.30 16.45
C ALA A 644 56.52 11.18 16.02
N VAL A 645 55.99 9.96 15.92
CA VAL A 645 56.67 8.82 15.27
C VAL A 645 56.41 8.91 13.77
N ALA A 646 57.45 8.78 12.96
CA ALA A 646 57.29 8.68 11.50
C ALA A 646 56.76 7.28 11.12
N GLY A 647 55.76 7.25 10.25
CA GLY A 647 55.09 6.03 9.80
C GLY A 647 54.19 6.31 8.59
N THR A 648 53.72 5.25 7.94
CA THR A 648 52.75 5.31 6.83
C THR A 648 51.42 4.73 7.26
N VAL A 649 50.32 5.31 6.79
CA VAL A 649 48.95 4.84 7.11
C VAL A 649 48.34 4.13 5.90
N THR A 650 47.65 3.02 6.18
CA THR A 650 46.85 2.27 5.20
C THR A 650 45.50 1.91 5.79
N TYR A 651 44.48 1.73 4.95
CA TYR A 651 43.13 1.35 5.36
C TYR A 651 42.55 0.25 4.47
N VAL A 652 42.03 -0.81 5.08
CA VAL A 652 41.43 -1.96 4.39
C VAL A 652 39.92 -1.96 4.63
N ALA A 653 39.16 -1.55 3.62
CA ALA A 653 37.71 -1.36 3.72
C ALA A 653 36.91 -2.65 4.00
N THR A 654 37.39 -3.81 3.54
CA THR A 654 36.72 -5.11 3.76
C THR A 654 36.80 -5.63 5.19
N GLY A 655 37.66 -5.04 6.03
CA GLY A 655 37.78 -5.38 7.45
C GLY A 655 37.75 -4.15 8.36
N SER A 656 37.28 -3.00 7.86
CA SER A 656 37.20 -1.72 8.58
C SER A 656 38.42 -1.40 9.46
N THR A 657 39.64 -1.67 8.95
CA THR A 657 40.85 -1.60 9.77
C THR A 657 41.87 -0.64 9.15
N ALA A 658 42.31 0.33 9.95
CA ALA A 658 43.44 1.18 9.64
C ALA A 658 44.72 0.62 10.29
N THR A 659 45.85 0.80 9.61
CA THR A 659 47.17 0.33 10.04
C THR A 659 48.20 1.44 9.85
N PHE A 660 48.85 1.83 10.94
CA PHE A 660 50.03 2.68 10.99
C PHE A 660 51.28 1.80 11.10
N ALA A 661 52.18 1.88 10.11
CA ALA A 661 53.45 1.18 10.11
C ALA A 661 54.60 2.15 10.39
N PRO A 662 55.30 2.06 11.55
CA PRO A 662 56.46 2.90 11.84
C PRO A 662 57.57 2.73 10.80
N THR A 663 58.15 3.83 10.29
CA THR A 663 59.27 3.77 9.33
C THR A 663 60.62 3.45 9.97
N ALA A 664 60.69 3.42 11.30
CA ALA A 664 61.86 3.04 12.08
C ALA A 664 61.41 2.27 13.33
N ALA A 665 62.31 1.45 13.89
CA ALA A 665 62.05 0.74 15.13
C ALA A 665 61.79 1.72 16.29
N LEU A 666 60.72 1.46 17.04
CA LEU A 666 60.35 2.10 18.28
C LEU A 666 61.44 1.84 19.35
N ALA A 667 61.67 2.83 20.21
CA ALA A 667 62.66 2.74 21.28
C ALA A 667 62.22 1.76 22.37
N ALA A 668 63.18 1.13 23.06
CA ALA A 668 62.93 0.20 24.16
C ALA A 668 62.31 0.89 25.39
N SER A 669 61.58 0.14 26.22
CA SER A 669 60.93 0.62 27.48
C SER A 669 60.10 1.90 27.34
N THR A 670 59.58 2.19 26.14
CA THR A 670 59.00 3.49 25.79
C THR A 670 57.50 3.35 25.61
N THR A 671 56.73 4.16 26.35
CA THR A 671 55.28 4.24 26.19
C THR A 671 54.93 5.16 25.03
N TYR A 672 54.26 4.61 24.03
CA TYR A 672 53.71 5.33 22.88
C TYR A 672 52.21 5.57 23.06
N VAL A 673 51.70 6.60 22.39
CA VAL A 673 50.26 6.92 22.31
C VAL A 673 49.81 6.83 20.85
N GLY A 674 48.95 5.87 20.54
CA GLY A 674 48.20 5.83 19.29
C GLY A 674 46.98 6.75 19.37
N THR A 675 46.68 7.47 18.28
CA THR A 675 45.52 8.37 18.19
C THR A 675 44.83 8.25 16.84
N ILE A 676 43.52 7.96 16.86
CA ILE A 676 42.61 8.26 15.74
C ILE A 676 41.91 9.58 16.04
N THR A 677 41.98 10.56 15.13
CA THR A 677 41.38 11.89 15.34
C THR A 677 39.94 11.96 14.83
N THR A 678 39.18 12.98 15.26
CA THR A 678 37.86 13.30 14.68
C THR A 678 37.93 13.81 13.23
N GLY A 679 39.11 13.85 12.60
CA GLY A 679 39.24 14.03 11.15
C GLY A 679 38.79 12.80 10.35
N ALA A 680 38.91 11.61 10.94
CA ALA A 680 38.44 10.35 10.35
C ALA A 680 36.90 10.29 10.32
N LYS A 681 36.33 9.94 9.16
CA LYS A 681 34.88 9.95 8.91
C LYS A 681 34.39 8.66 8.25
N ASP A 682 33.13 8.32 8.48
CA ASP A 682 32.42 7.28 7.75
C ASP A 682 32.16 7.68 6.27
N LEU A 683 31.54 6.76 5.52
CA LEU A 683 31.11 6.99 4.13
C LEU A 683 29.99 8.05 3.98
N LEU A 684 29.30 8.42 5.06
CA LEU A 684 28.26 9.44 5.12
C LEU A 684 28.81 10.82 5.54
N GLY A 685 30.09 10.90 5.90
CA GLY A 685 30.77 12.11 6.37
C GLY A 685 30.69 12.37 7.89
N VAL A 686 30.15 11.44 8.68
CA VAL A 686 30.08 11.53 10.15
C VAL A 686 31.45 11.19 10.75
N ALA A 687 31.96 12.07 11.60
CA ALA A 687 33.23 11.90 12.30
C ALA A 687 33.07 11.07 13.58
N LEU A 688 34.19 10.54 14.12
CA LEU A 688 34.20 10.06 15.51
C LEU A 688 33.77 11.18 16.48
N VAL A 689 33.09 10.80 17.56
CA VAL A 689 32.62 11.75 18.59
C VAL A 689 33.78 12.48 19.29
N ASN A 690 34.88 11.76 19.53
CA ASN A 690 36.09 12.23 20.20
C ASN A 690 37.32 11.59 19.53
N ASN A 691 38.49 12.19 19.71
CA ASN A 691 39.75 11.52 19.39
C ASN A 691 39.86 10.23 20.22
N TYR A 692 40.04 9.09 19.55
CA TYR A 692 40.29 7.82 20.23
C TYR A 692 41.78 7.69 20.50
N THR A 693 42.17 7.65 21.77
CA THR A 693 43.58 7.55 22.20
C THR A 693 43.79 6.27 23.00
N TRP A 694 44.92 5.60 22.75
CA TRP A 694 45.35 4.44 23.52
C TRP A 694 46.86 4.44 23.69
N THR A 695 47.34 3.75 24.72
CA THR A 695 48.77 3.65 25.00
C THR A 695 49.27 2.22 24.80
N PHE A 696 50.55 2.07 24.50
CA PHE A 696 51.25 0.79 24.55
C PHE A 696 52.72 1.01 24.87
N THR A 697 53.39 0.04 25.50
CA THR A 697 54.78 0.16 25.96
C THR A 697 55.64 -0.96 25.38
N THR A 698 56.72 -0.57 24.73
CA THR A 698 57.70 -1.51 24.15
C THR A 698 58.47 -2.27 25.23
N GLY A 699 58.99 -3.45 24.87
CA GLY A 699 59.78 -4.30 25.78
C GLY A 699 61.06 -3.65 26.33
N ALA A 700 61.58 -4.21 27.42
CA ALA A 700 62.82 -3.75 28.06
C ALA A 700 64.10 -4.13 27.30
N ALA A 701 64.01 -5.16 26.46
CA ALA A 701 65.01 -5.58 25.49
C ALA A 701 64.32 -5.78 24.14
N PRO A 702 65.06 -5.80 23.01
CA PRO A 702 64.53 -6.35 21.77
C PRO A 702 63.99 -7.76 22.05
N ASP A 703 62.90 -8.14 21.40
CA ASP A 703 62.47 -9.53 21.46
C ASP A 703 63.58 -10.39 20.85
N THR A 704 64.02 -11.42 21.57
CA THR A 704 65.03 -12.40 21.12
C THR A 704 64.44 -13.81 21.09
N THR A 705 63.14 -13.95 21.31
CA THR A 705 62.43 -15.22 21.25
C THR A 705 62.42 -15.66 19.80
N LYS A 706 62.87 -16.89 19.53
CA LYS A 706 62.85 -17.40 18.16
C LYS A 706 61.50 -18.04 17.85
N PRO A 707 60.87 -17.72 16.71
CA PRO A 707 59.64 -18.37 16.33
C PRO A 707 59.80 -19.88 16.17
N THR A 708 58.71 -20.59 16.45
CA THR A 708 58.59 -22.05 16.32
C THR A 708 57.31 -22.39 15.57
N VAL A 709 57.28 -23.56 14.91
CA VAL A 709 56.07 -24.07 14.25
C VAL A 709 55.29 -24.93 15.24
N ILE A 710 54.04 -24.56 15.52
CA ILE A 710 53.12 -25.27 16.42
C ILE A 710 52.55 -26.52 15.74
N SER A 711 52.13 -26.39 14.48
CA SER A 711 51.42 -27.44 13.74
C SER A 711 51.54 -27.25 12.23
N THR A 712 51.46 -28.34 11.47
CA THR A 712 51.40 -28.32 10.00
C THR A 712 50.21 -29.08 9.44
N ILE A 713 49.74 -28.67 8.27
CA ILE A 713 48.79 -29.42 7.44
C ILE A 713 49.44 -29.61 6.06
N PRO A 714 49.64 -30.84 5.55
CA PRO A 714 49.50 -32.10 6.27
C PRO A 714 50.38 -32.18 7.52
N ALA A 715 49.95 -33.00 8.48
CA ALA A 715 50.80 -33.37 9.61
C ALA A 715 52.07 -34.09 9.10
N ASN A 716 53.18 -33.97 9.84
CA ASN A 716 54.43 -34.64 9.46
C ASN A 716 54.24 -36.16 9.41
N GLY A 717 54.59 -36.78 8.27
CA GLY A 717 54.41 -38.21 8.00
C GLY A 717 53.00 -38.60 7.53
N ALA A 718 52.09 -37.65 7.27
CA ALA A 718 50.75 -37.94 6.79
C ALA A 718 50.77 -38.72 5.46
N THR A 719 49.90 -39.72 5.33
CA THR A 719 49.70 -40.52 4.11
C THR A 719 48.29 -40.29 3.56
N ASN A 720 48.06 -40.71 2.31
CA ASN A 720 46.79 -40.48 1.59
C ASN A 720 46.39 -39.00 1.47
N VAL A 721 47.39 -38.12 1.34
CA VAL A 721 47.15 -36.68 1.19
C VAL A 721 46.54 -36.37 -0.20
N PRO A 722 45.50 -35.51 -0.28
CA PRO A 722 44.94 -35.03 -1.55
C PRO A 722 45.95 -34.28 -2.41
N PHE A 723 45.75 -34.29 -3.74
CA PHE A 723 46.82 -33.92 -4.66
C PHE A 723 47.01 -32.41 -4.85
N ASN A 724 46.01 -31.59 -4.61
CA ASN A 724 46.09 -30.12 -4.54
C ASN A 724 45.99 -29.62 -3.09
N GLN A 725 46.25 -30.49 -2.09
CA GLN A 725 46.29 -30.11 -0.69
C GLN A 725 47.20 -28.89 -0.50
N ALA A 726 46.64 -27.78 0.00
CA ALA A 726 47.42 -26.64 0.44
C ALA A 726 48.27 -27.05 1.66
N ILE A 727 49.55 -26.72 1.62
CA ILE A 727 50.54 -27.09 2.63
C ILE A 727 50.75 -25.89 3.56
N SER A 728 50.46 -26.00 4.84
CA SER A 728 50.51 -24.88 5.79
C SER A 728 51.22 -25.20 7.10
N ALA A 729 51.65 -24.12 7.78
CA ALA A 729 52.31 -24.15 9.08
C ALA A 729 51.82 -22.99 9.96
N VAL A 730 51.53 -23.27 11.23
CA VAL A 730 51.12 -22.28 12.25
C VAL A 730 52.30 -21.97 13.17
N PHE A 731 52.53 -20.70 13.50
CA PHE A 731 53.70 -20.25 14.29
C PHE A 731 53.34 -19.82 15.73
N SER A 732 54.31 -19.93 16.65
CA SER A 732 54.22 -19.50 18.06
C SER A 732 53.85 -18.03 18.25
N GLU A 733 54.16 -17.20 17.26
CA GLU A 733 54.03 -15.75 17.30
C GLU A 733 53.81 -15.16 15.90
N ALA A 734 53.57 -13.85 15.86
CA ALA A 734 53.35 -13.12 14.62
C ALA A 734 54.65 -12.97 13.82
N MET A 735 54.59 -13.37 12.56
CA MET A 735 55.73 -13.36 11.64
C MET A 735 55.69 -12.17 10.69
N ASP A 736 56.86 -11.76 10.17
CA ASP A 736 56.93 -10.78 9.09
C ASP A 736 56.37 -11.39 7.79
N PRO A 737 55.21 -10.93 7.28
CA PRO A 737 54.59 -11.51 6.09
C PRO A 737 55.46 -11.38 4.85
N THR A 738 56.33 -10.37 4.79
CA THR A 738 57.20 -10.10 3.62
C THR A 738 58.31 -11.12 3.46
N LYS A 739 58.62 -11.90 4.51
CA LYS A 739 59.65 -12.94 4.50
C LYS A 739 59.15 -14.27 3.94
N PHE A 740 57.84 -14.46 3.80
CA PHE A 740 57.26 -15.66 3.21
C PHE A 740 57.20 -15.53 1.68
N THR A 741 58.06 -16.28 1.02
CA THR A 741 58.23 -16.26 -0.45
C THR A 741 58.46 -17.69 -0.95
N ALA A 742 58.40 -17.89 -2.26
CA ALA A 742 58.69 -19.18 -2.90
C ALA A 742 60.13 -19.71 -2.71
N THR A 743 61.03 -18.96 -2.05
CA THR A 743 62.37 -19.44 -1.66
C THR A 743 62.54 -19.70 -0.17
N THR A 744 61.60 -19.23 0.66
CA THR A 744 61.63 -19.40 2.13
C THR A 744 60.57 -20.38 2.64
N PHE A 745 59.50 -20.63 1.88
CA PHE A 745 58.62 -21.79 2.05
C PHE A 745 58.59 -22.55 0.71
N THR A 746 59.22 -23.73 0.69
CA THR A 746 59.36 -24.59 -0.48
C THR A 746 58.74 -25.96 -0.26
N VAL A 747 58.31 -26.60 -1.34
CA VAL A 747 57.90 -28.01 -1.37
C VAL A 747 58.66 -28.72 -2.49
N THR A 748 59.21 -29.90 -2.22
CA THR A 748 59.92 -30.73 -3.20
C THR A 748 59.40 -32.16 -3.20
N GLY A 749 59.26 -32.76 -4.38
CA GLY A 749 58.92 -34.18 -4.54
C GLY A 749 58.62 -34.53 -6.01
N PRO A 750 58.90 -35.76 -6.47
CA PRO A 750 59.71 -36.78 -5.78
C PRO A 750 61.18 -36.34 -5.66
N GLY A 751 61.82 -36.68 -4.52
CA GLY A 751 63.19 -36.27 -4.21
C GLY A 751 63.35 -34.75 -4.08
N ILE A 752 64.41 -34.19 -4.66
CA ILE A 752 64.71 -32.75 -4.63
C ILE A 752 63.97 -31.93 -5.71
N THR A 753 63.06 -32.55 -6.47
CA THR A 753 62.35 -31.88 -7.58
C THR A 753 61.44 -30.78 -7.02
N PRO A 754 61.60 -29.50 -7.37
CA PRO A 754 60.79 -28.42 -6.80
C PRO A 754 59.35 -28.45 -7.34
N VAL A 755 58.39 -28.30 -6.43
CA VAL A 755 56.98 -28.05 -6.75
C VAL A 755 56.79 -26.55 -6.93
N ALA A 756 56.12 -26.12 -8.00
CA ALA A 756 55.70 -24.74 -8.17
C ALA A 756 54.47 -24.44 -7.30
N GLY A 757 54.47 -23.31 -6.61
CA GLY A 757 53.39 -22.92 -5.69
C GLY A 757 53.41 -21.43 -5.34
N LEU A 758 52.26 -20.92 -4.90
CA LEU A 758 52.11 -19.59 -4.32
C LEU A 758 52.26 -19.68 -2.81
N VAL A 759 52.99 -18.73 -2.21
CA VAL A 759 53.14 -18.62 -0.75
C VAL A 759 52.36 -17.41 -0.24
N THR A 760 51.60 -17.59 0.84
CA THR A 760 50.85 -16.55 1.55
C THR A 760 51.04 -16.67 3.06
N TYR A 761 50.78 -15.59 3.79
CA TYR A 761 50.78 -15.57 5.26
C TYR A 761 49.56 -14.81 5.80
N ALA A 762 48.85 -15.44 6.72
CA ALA A 762 47.72 -14.87 7.45
C ALA A 762 48.15 -14.48 8.86
N ALA A 763 48.23 -13.17 9.12
CA ALA A 763 48.59 -12.62 10.43
C ALA A 763 47.56 -12.95 11.52
N VAL A 764 46.28 -13.07 11.17
CA VAL A 764 45.26 -13.62 12.08
C VAL A 764 45.42 -15.13 12.11
N GLY A 765 45.88 -15.68 13.24
CA GLY A 765 46.14 -17.11 13.42
C GLY A 765 47.55 -17.58 13.03
N ASN A 766 48.49 -16.64 12.79
CA ASN A 766 49.91 -16.91 12.55
C ASN A 766 50.19 -18.03 11.53
N THR A 767 49.48 -18.09 10.40
CA THR A 767 49.55 -19.24 9.48
C THR A 767 50.22 -18.88 8.15
N ALA A 768 51.28 -19.60 7.77
CA ALA A 768 51.82 -19.57 6.41
C ALA A 768 51.23 -20.71 5.58
N THR A 769 50.94 -20.47 4.30
CA THR A 769 50.38 -21.46 3.38
C THR A 769 51.11 -21.43 2.04
N PHE A 770 51.54 -22.60 1.58
CA PHE A 770 52.02 -22.89 0.24
C PHE A 770 50.90 -23.61 -0.53
N THR A 771 50.40 -23.00 -1.60
CA THR A 771 49.39 -23.58 -2.49
C THR A 771 50.06 -24.03 -3.79
N PRO A 772 50.14 -25.34 -4.08
CA PRO A 772 50.71 -25.83 -5.35
C PRO A 772 49.97 -25.25 -6.55
N THR A 773 50.70 -24.77 -7.58
CA THR A 773 50.08 -24.25 -8.82
C THR A 773 49.67 -25.36 -9.79
N ALA A 774 50.00 -26.62 -9.48
CA ALA A 774 49.59 -27.82 -10.18
C ALA A 774 49.37 -28.95 -9.17
N ALA A 775 48.56 -29.95 -9.54
CA ALA A 775 48.36 -31.13 -8.69
C ALA A 775 49.68 -31.88 -8.47
N LEU A 776 49.93 -32.22 -7.21
CA LEU A 776 51.03 -33.06 -6.76
C LEU A 776 50.91 -34.48 -7.35
N THR A 777 52.03 -35.11 -7.65
CA THR A 777 52.05 -36.44 -8.27
C THR A 777 51.49 -37.53 -7.34
N PRO A 778 50.77 -38.54 -7.87
CA PRO A 778 50.24 -39.65 -7.07
C PRO A 778 51.30 -40.46 -6.32
N GLY A 779 50.94 -41.04 -5.17
CA GLY A 779 51.76 -42.00 -4.41
C GLY A 779 53.15 -41.49 -4.03
N THR A 780 53.35 -40.17 -3.99
CA THR A 780 54.67 -39.53 -3.97
C THR A 780 54.93 -38.93 -2.60
N LEU A 781 56.14 -39.18 -2.08
CA LEU A 781 56.67 -38.51 -0.89
C LEU A 781 57.12 -37.09 -1.27
N PHE A 782 56.45 -36.10 -0.68
CA PHE A 782 56.83 -34.69 -0.72
C PHE A 782 57.51 -34.28 0.59
N THR A 783 58.42 -33.32 0.48
CA THR A 783 59.10 -32.67 1.60
C THR A 783 58.79 -31.18 1.54
N ALA A 784 58.15 -30.65 2.57
CA ALA A 784 57.94 -29.23 2.77
C ALA A 784 59.04 -28.67 3.68
N THR A 785 59.54 -27.48 3.38
CA THR A 785 60.61 -26.81 4.12
C THR A 785 60.29 -25.34 4.29
N ILE A 786 60.31 -24.85 5.52
CA ILE A 786 60.35 -23.43 5.84
C ILE A 786 61.76 -23.11 6.34
N THR A 787 62.45 -22.20 5.67
CA THR A 787 63.86 -21.91 5.93
C THR A 787 64.04 -20.91 7.06
N THR A 788 65.24 -20.85 7.65
CA THR A 788 65.64 -19.78 8.58
C THR A 788 65.67 -18.38 7.96
N GLY A 789 65.30 -18.22 6.67
CA GLY A 789 65.10 -16.92 6.04
C GLY A 789 63.81 -16.22 6.46
N VAL A 790 62.85 -16.94 7.06
CA VAL A 790 61.68 -16.31 7.70
C VAL A 790 62.04 -15.78 9.08
N THR A 791 61.52 -14.59 9.42
CA THR A 791 61.67 -13.99 10.74
C THR A 791 60.31 -13.69 11.37
N ASP A 792 60.28 -13.63 12.70
CA ASP A 792 59.20 -12.94 13.40
C ASP A 792 59.16 -11.44 13.00
N LEU A 793 58.23 -10.67 13.57
CA LEU A 793 58.26 -9.22 13.41
C LEU A 793 59.57 -8.61 13.94
N ALA A 794 60.04 -9.01 15.13
CA ALA A 794 61.24 -8.44 15.75
C ALA A 794 62.57 -8.70 14.99
N GLY A 795 62.59 -9.61 14.02
CA GLY A 795 63.74 -9.98 13.21
C GLY A 795 64.41 -11.30 13.61
N ASN A 796 63.87 -12.05 14.58
CA ASN A 796 64.40 -13.35 14.97
C ASN A 796 64.06 -14.42 13.94
N THR A 797 65.07 -15.14 13.46
CA THR A 797 64.88 -16.29 12.57
C THR A 797 64.34 -17.50 13.33
N LEU A 798 63.75 -18.45 12.61
CA LEU A 798 63.64 -19.83 13.09
C LEU A 798 65.01 -20.34 13.61
N ALA A 799 64.98 -21.25 14.59
CA ALA A 799 66.19 -21.84 15.17
C ALA A 799 66.94 -22.75 14.17
N ALA A 800 66.21 -23.43 13.28
CA ALA A 800 66.69 -24.23 12.16
C ALA A 800 65.62 -24.23 11.05
N ASN A 801 65.94 -24.75 9.86
CA ASN A 801 64.92 -24.99 8.84
C ASN A 801 63.89 -25.99 9.39
N TYR A 802 62.61 -25.64 9.33
CA TYR A 802 61.54 -26.56 9.71
C TYR A 802 61.16 -27.41 8.51
N VAL A 803 61.41 -28.72 8.61
CA VAL A 803 61.24 -29.69 7.51
C VAL A 803 60.24 -30.75 7.94
N TRP A 804 59.25 -31.04 7.10
CA TRP A 804 58.30 -32.14 7.30
C TRP A 804 57.99 -32.82 5.98
N THR A 805 57.53 -34.06 6.05
CA THR A 805 57.19 -34.86 4.87
C THR A 805 55.73 -35.28 4.89
N PHE A 806 55.19 -35.58 3.71
CA PHE A 806 53.87 -36.16 3.54
C PHE A 806 53.80 -36.95 2.23
N THR A 807 52.94 -37.96 2.17
CA THR A 807 52.79 -38.84 1.01
C THR A 807 51.38 -38.71 0.44
N THR A 808 51.29 -38.34 -0.84
CA THR A 808 50.01 -38.29 -1.57
C THR A 808 49.41 -39.70 -1.72
N GLY A 809 48.08 -39.79 -1.82
CA GLY A 809 47.38 -41.06 -2.05
C GLY A 809 47.86 -41.85 -3.27
N ALA A 810 47.79 -43.18 -3.20
CA ALA A 810 48.31 -44.08 -4.24
C ALA A 810 47.55 -43.99 -5.59
N ALA A 811 46.34 -43.45 -5.57
CA ALA A 811 45.56 -43.05 -6.72
C ALA A 811 45.03 -41.63 -6.47
N PRO A 812 44.73 -40.84 -7.52
CA PRO A 812 43.94 -39.63 -7.31
C PRO A 812 42.65 -39.99 -6.61
N ASP A 813 42.20 -39.08 -5.75
CA ASP A 813 40.76 -38.98 -5.61
C ASP A 813 40.22 -38.61 -7.00
N THR A 814 39.59 -39.57 -7.65
CA THR A 814 38.89 -39.39 -8.93
C THR A 814 37.39 -39.28 -8.72
N THR A 815 36.95 -39.21 -7.45
CA THR A 815 35.55 -39.04 -7.08
C THR A 815 35.20 -37.58 -7.36
N ALA A 816 34.76 -37.31 -8.59
CA ALA A 816 34.38 -35.97 -8.95
C ALA A 816 33.12 -35.55 -8.16
N PRO A 817 33.07 -34.32 -7.61
CA PRO A 817 31.97 -33.89 -6.79
C PRO A 817 30.68 -33.84 -7.62
N THR A 818 29.56 -34.14 -6.97
CA THR A 818 28.23 -34.13 -7.60
C THR A 818 27.27 -33.26 -6.81
N VAL A 819 26.23 -32.73 -7.46
CA VAL A 819 25.16 -31.99 -6.77
C VAL A 819 24.18 -32.99 -6.16
N THR A 820 24.04 -32.95 -4.83
CA THR A 820 23.21 -33.87 -4.02
C THR A 820 21.87 -33.27 -3.60
N LEU A 821 21.75 -31.94 -3.59
CA LEU A 821 20.48 -31.23 -3.37
C LEU A 821 20.50 -29.86 -4.07
N THR A 822 19.35 -29.43 -4.61
CA THR A 822 19.15 -28.06 -5.12
C THR A 822 17.95 -27.39 -4.48
N ASN A 823 18.03 -26.08 -4.25
CA ASN A 823 16.92 -25.23 -3.85
C ASN A 823 16.93 -23.93 -4.67
N PRO A 824 15.89 -23.58 -5.46
CA PRO A 824 14.71 -24.40 -5.76
C PRO A 824 15.08 -25.77 -6.34
N ALA A 825 14.24 -26.77 -6.07
CA ALA A 825 14.38 -28.08 -6.70
C ALA A 825 14.25 -27.99 -8.23
N ASN A 826 14.83 -28.93 -8.95
CA ASN A 826 14.69 -28.99 -10.41
C ASN A 826 13.21 -29.13 -10.83
N GLY A 827 12.76 -28.30 -11.75
CA GLY A 827 11.36 -28.22 -12.18
C GLY A 827 10.43 -27.47 -11.22
N ALA A 828 10.94 -26.88 -10.13
CA ALA A 828 10.11 -26.12 -9.19
C ALA A 828 9.40 -24.95 -9.88
N THR A 829 8.09 -24.83 -9.67
CA THR A 829 7.27 -23.72 -10.16
C THR A 829 6.85 -22.82 -9.01
N ALA A 830 6.36 -21.62 -9.34
CA ALA A 830 5.92 -20.62 -8.36
C ALA A 830 7.01 -20.18 -7.36
N VAL A 831 8.29 -20.22 -7.77
CA VAL A 831 9.41 -19.82 -6.92
C VAL A 831 9.32 -18.33 -6.52
N PRO A 832 9.58 -17.97 -5.25
CA PRO A 832 9.67 -16.59 -4.79
C PRO A 832 10.65 -15.73 -5.58
N LEU A 833 10.30 -14.46 -5.80
CA LEU A 833 11.16 -13.52 -6.54
C LEU A 833 12.46 -13.21 -5.77
N SER A 834 12.45 -13.27 -4.44
CA SER A 834 13.61 -13.07 -3.58
C SER A 834 14.32 -14.39 -3.20
N GLN A 835 14.01 -15.51 -3.85
CA GLN A 835 14.58 -16.81 -3.50
C GLN A 835 16.10 -16.82 -3.75
N ALA A 836 16.88 -17.11 -2.70
CA ALA A 836 18.29 -17.47 -2.84
C ALA A 836 18.39 -18.89 -3.43
N ILE A 837 19.28 -19.08 -4.40
CA ILE A 837 19.44 -20.33 -5.15
C ILE A 837 20.65 -21.07 -4.60
N SER A 838 20.52 -22.34 -4.21
CA SER A 838 21.61 -23.11 -3.65
C SER A 838 21.76 -24.51 -4.24
N ALA A 839 23.00 -25.00 -4.20
CA ALA A 839 23.40 -26.36 -4.50
C ALA A 839 24.19 -26.93 -3.31
N THR A 840 23.87 -28.16 -2.92
CA THR A 840 24.65 -28.95 -1.97
C THR A 840 25.48 -29.97 -2.74
N PHE A 841 26.72 -30.21 -2.33
CA PHE A 841 27.63 -31.15 -3.00
C PHE A 841 27.77 -32.47 -2.24
N SER A 842 28.31 -33.50 -2.90
CA SER A 842 28.65 -34.79 -2.29
C SER A 842 29.77 -34.71 -1.26
N GLU A 843 30.60 -33.67 -1.36
CA GLU A 843 31.83 -33.48 -0.58
C GLU A 843 32.27 -32.01 -0.55
N ALA A 844 33.44 -31.77 0.04
CA ALA A 844 33.98 -30.44 0.25
C ALA A 844 34.57 -29.86 -1.06
N MET A 845 34.04 -28.71 -1.48
CA MET A 845 34.49 -27.94 -2.64
C MET A 845 35.67 -27.04 -2.27
N ASP A 846 36.56 -26.76 -3.22
CA ASP A 846 37.53 -25.66 -3.09
C ASP A 846 36.76 -24.32 -3.15
N PRO A 847 36.70 -23.54 -2.06
CA PRO A 847 35.93 -22.31 -2.01
C PRO A 847 36.38 -21.26 -3.05
N LEU A 848 37.65 -21.30 -3.50
CA LEU A 848 38.17 -20.40 -4.51
C LEU A 848 37.63 -20.69 -5.92
N THR A 849 37.10 -21.90 -6.13
CA THR A 849 36.47 -22.31 -7.39
C THR A 849 34.96 -22.13 -7.40
N ILE A 850 34.33 -21.74 -6.28
CA ILE A 850 32.90 -21.47 -6.16
C ILE A 850 32.66 -19.96 -6.20
N THR A 851 32.32 -19.44 -7.37
CA THR A 851 32.22 -18.00 -7.66
C THR A 851 31.00 -17.70 -8.52
N THR A 852 30.70 -16.42 -8.75
CA THR A 852 29.66 -15.98 -9.71
C THR A 852 29.95 -16.35 -11.16
N ALA A 853 31.15 -16.86 -11.49
CA ALA A 853 31.48 -17.40 -12.81
C ALA A 853 31.27 -18.93 -12.91
N THR A 854 31.25 -19.64 -11.78
CA THR A 854 31.13 -21.11 -11.72
C THR A 854 29.82 -21.59 -11.12
N PHE A 855 29.12 -20.77 -10.34
CA PHE A 855 27.71 -20.93 -10.02
C PHE A 855 26.94 -19.74 -10.61
N THR A 856 26.12 -20.01 -11.63
CA THR A 856 25.34 -19.00 -12.34
C THR A 856 23.85 -19.32 -12.25
N VAL A 857 23.03 -18.26 -12.33
CA VAL A 857 21.59 -18.37 -12.56
C VAL A 857 21.28 -17.44 -13.74
N ALA A 858 20.60 -17.93 -14.76
CA ALA A 858 20.28 -17.17 -15.97
C ALA A 858 18.87 -17.49 -16.47
N THR A 859 18.26 -16.58 -17.22
CA THR A 859 17.03 -16.92 -17.96
C THR A 859 17.35 -17.89 -19.11
N GLY A 860 16.39 -18.73 -19.49
CA GLY A 860 16.55 -19.71 -20.58
C GLY A 860 16.74 -19.08 -21.96
N GLY A 861 17.96 -18.60 -22.24
CA GLY A 861 18.32 -17.89 -23.47
C GLY A 861 19.49 -16.90 -23.33
N GLY A 862 19.80 -16.45 -22.11
CA GLY A 862 21.05 -15.71 -21.81
C GLY A 862 20.86 -14.36 -21.13
N THR A 863 21.19 -14.32 -19.83
CA THR A 863 21.84 -13.21 -19.10
C THR A 863 21.97 -13.69 -17.65
N ASN A 864 23.17 -13.60 -17.06
CA ASN A 864 23.34 -14.00 -15.66
C ASN A 864 22.64 -13.00 -14.74
N VAL A 865 21.87 -13.52 -13.79
CA VAL A 865 21.32 -12.76 -12.66
C VAL A 865 22.50 -12.22 -11.84
N ALA A 866 22.56 -10.90 -11.68
CA ALA A 866 23.52 -10.27 -10.80
C ALA A 866 23.24 -10.70 -9.35
N GLY A 867 24.28 -11.06 -8.62
CA GLY A 867 24.17 -11.60 -7.27
C GLY A 867 25.54 -11.91 -6.67
N THR A 868 25.54 -12.32 -5.41
CA THR A 868 26.73 -12.82 -4.71
C THR A 868 26.66 -14.34 -4.60
N VAL A 869 27.82 -15.00 -4.63
CA VAL A 869 27.94 -16.44 -4.35
C VAL A 869 28.75 -16.61 -3.06
N ALA A 870 28.22 -17.40 -2.13
CA ALA A 870 28.90 -17.81 -0.91
C ALA A 870 28.93 -19.34 -0.83
N TYR A 871 30.00 -19.91 -0.26
CA TYR A 871 30.13 -21.35 -0.01
C TYR A 871 30.37 -21.63 1.47
N ASN A 872 29.57 -22.53 2.04
CA ASN A 872 29.75 -23.03 3.40
C ASN A 872 30.44 -24.40 3.37
N ALA A 873 31.73 -24.41 3.70
CA ALA A 873 32.57 -25.61 3.72
C ALA A 873 32.21 -26.64 4.82
N VAL A 874 31.37 -26.29 5.80
CA VAL A 874 30.91 -27.22 6.85
C VAL A 874 29.65 -27.99 6.41
N THR A 875 28.77 -27.35 5.64
CA THR A 875 27.51 -27.96 5.16
C THR A 875 27.56 -28.38 3.69
N PHE A 876 28.65 -28.11 3.00
CA PHE A 876 28.86 -28.28 1.56
C PHE A 876 27.81 -27.59 0.68
N ILE A 877 27.30 -26.43 1.12
CA ILE A 877 26.27 -25.65 0.40
C ILE A 877 26.91 -24.43 -0.25
N ALA A 878 26.76 -24.30 -1.57
CA ALA A 878 26.92 -23.02 -2.27
C ALA A 878 25.56 -22.33 -2.41
N THR A 879 25.51 -21.02 -2.19
CA THR A 879 24.31 -20.19 -2.32
C THR A 879 24.60 -18.97 -3.17
N LEU A 880 23.86 -18.80 -4.27
CA LEU A 880 23.76 -17.58 -5.05
C LEU A 880 22.57 -16.75 -4.54
N THR A 881 22.84 -15.55 -4.05
CA THR A 881 21.83 -14.59 -3.62
C THR A 881 21.66 -13.50 -4.68
N PRO A 882 20.50 -13.40 -5.36
CA PRO A 882 20.25 -12.33 -6.33
C PRO A 882 20.37 -10.94 -5.69
N SER A 883 21.06 -10.01 -6.35
CA SER A 883 21.22 -8.62 -5.86
C SER A 883 19.98 -7.75 -6.09
N ALA A 884 19.00 -8.27 -6.84
CA ALA A 884 17.67 -7.72 -7.03
C ALA A 884 16.68 -8.89 -7.19
N PRO A 885 15.37 -8.70 -6.93
CA PRO A 885 14.38 -9.75 -7.13
C PRO A 885 14.38 -10.29 -8.56
N LEU A 886 14.25 -11.61 -8.69
CA LEU A 886 14.04 -12.31 -9.94
C LEU A 886 12.76 -11.82 -10.63
N THR A 887 12.76 -11.80 -11.95
CA THR A 887 11.60 -11.42 -12.76
C THR A 887 10.46 -12.41 -12.54
N ALA A 888 9.22 -11.94 -12.42
CA ALA A 888 8.03 -12.79 -12.26
C ALA A 888 7.74 -13.64 -13.52
N GLY A 889 7.08 -14.79 -13.32
CA GLY A 889 6.65 -15.70 -14.39
C GLY A 889 7.77 -16.24 -15.29
N THR A 890 9.02 -16.16 -14.83
CA THR A 890 10.22 -16.34 -15.64
C THR A 890 10.90 -17.66 -15.30
N SER A 891 11.23 -18.43 -16.35
CA SER A 891 12.02 -19.66 -16.20
C SER A 891 13.50 -19.34 -16.12
N TYR A 892 14.10 -19.72 -15.00
CA TYR A 892 15.52 -19.64 -14.72
C TYR A 892 16.18 -21.02 -14.84
N VAL A 893 17.44 -20.98 -15.22
CA VAL A 893 18.36 -22.12 -15.32
C VAL A 893 19.52 -21.79 -14.40
N ALA A 894 19.67 -22.59 -13.34
CA ALA A 894 20.78 -22.53 -12.42
C ALA A 894 21.82 -23.59 -12.83
N THR A 895 23.09 -23.19 -12.87
CA THR A 895 24.19 -24.03 -13.36
C THR A 895 25.34 -23.93 -12.39
N VAL A 896 25.85 -25.06 -11.91
CA VAL A 896 27.22 -25.13 -11.38
C VAL A 896 28.10 -25.74 -12.48
N THR A 897 29.09 -25.01 -12.96
CA THR A 897 29.92 -25.43 -14.10
C THR A 897 31.01 -26.39 -13.65
N THR A 898 31.63 -27.10 -14.60
CA THR A 898 32.85 -27.90 -14.37
C THR A 898 34.06 -27.07 -13.94
N GLY A 899 33.95 -25.73 -13.91
CA GLY A 899 34.94 -24.85 -13.28
C GLY A 899 34.91 -24.90 -11.75
N ALA A 900 33.79 -25.32 -11.15
CA ALA A 900 33.72 -25.68 -9.73
C ALA A 900 34.44 -27.02 -9.50
N LYS A 901 35.29 -27.06 -8.47
CA LYS A 901 36.13 -28.22 -8.15
C LYS A 901 36.12 -28.56 -6.68
N ASP A 902 36.39 -29.83 -6.37
CA ASP A 902 36.66 -30.28 -5.01
C ASP A 902 38.04 -29.83 -4.49
N LEU A 903 38.29 -30.11 -3.22
CA LEU A 903 39.61 -30.03 -2.57
C LEU A 903 40.61 -31.10 -3.04
N ALA A 904 40.31 -31.87 -4.11
CA ALA A 904 41.21 -32.76 -4.84
C ALA A 904 41.57 -32.25 -6.27
N GLY A 905 40.86 -31.23 -6.77
CA GLY A 905 41.00 -30.62 -8.09
C GLY A 905 40.10 -31.21 -9.18
N ASN A 906 39.22 -32.16 -8.85
CA ASN A 906 38.26 -32.75 -9.78
C ASN A 906 37.15 -31.73 -10.11
N SER A 907 36.89 -31.56 -11.40
CA SER A 907 35.73 -30.82 -11.87
C SER A 907 34.43 -31.51 -11.52
N LEU A 908 33.43 -30.73 -11.11
CA LEU A 908 32.07 -31.20 -10.86
C LEU A 908 31.53 -32.12 -11.96
N ALA A 909 31.13 -33.33 -11.58
CA ALA A 909 30.57 -34.34 -12.48
C ALA A 909 29.03 -34.34 -12.46
N ALA A 910 28.45 -35.04 -13.43
CA ALA A 910 27.02 -35.28 -13.49
C ALA A 910 26.59 -36.20 -12.34
N GLY A 911 25.77 -35.67 -11.42
CA GLY A 911 25.15 -36.41 -10.33
C GLY A 911 23.81 -37.05 -10.72
N THR A 912 23.09 -37.53 -9.72
CA THR A 912 21.70 -38.02 -9.86
C THR A 912 20.68 -36.88 -9.98
N LEU A 913 21.03 -35.67 -9.56
CA LEU A 913 20.23 -34.46 -9.77
C LEU A 913 20.64 -33.71 -11.04
N ALA A 914 19.69 -33.01 -11.62
CA ALA A 914 19.92 -32.17 -12.79
C ALA A 914 20.91 -31.04 -12.47
N ASN A 915 21.94 -30.91 -13.30
CA ASN A 915 22.81 -29.75 -13.34
C ASN A 915 23.23 -29.50 -14.81
N PRO A 916 22.81 -28.40 -15.45
CA PRO A 916 21.96 -27.35 -14.89
C PRO A 916 20.56 -27.84 -14.48
N TRP A 917 19.95 -27.16 -13.49
CA TRP A 917 18.54 -27.35 -13.12
C TRP A 917 17.71 -26.14 -13.50
N ASN A 918 16.42 -26.38 -13.78
CA ASN A 918 15.48 -25.31 -14.08
C ASN A 918 14.52 -25.06 -12.90
N PHE A 919 14.00 -23.84 -12.83
CA PHE A 919 12.86 -23.48 -11.99
C PHE A 919 12.13 -22.29 -12.62
N SER A 920 10.86 -22.08 -12.28
CA SER A 920 10.11 -20.90 -12.72
C SER A 920 9.60 -20.09 -11.54
N THR A 921 9.82 -18.79 -11.59
CA THR A 921 9.23 -17.85 -10.63
C THR A 921 7.73 -17.75 -10.84
N SER A 922 6.99 -17.43 -9.77
CA SER A 922 5.54 -17.26 -9.88
C SER A 922 5.17 -16.14 -10.86
N ALA A 923 4.17 -16.39 -11.72
CA ALA A 923 3.60 -15.40 -12.64
C ALA A 923 2.84 -14.27 -11.92
N VAL A 924 2.63 -14.41 -10.61
CA VAL A 924 2.04 -13.41 -9.72
C VAL A 924 3.08 -13.07 -8.64
N VAL A 925 3.23 -11.79 -8.31
CA VAL A 925 4.05 -11.35 -7.17
C VAL A 925 3.38 -11.83 -5.88
N VAL A 926 3.74 -13.03 -5.42
CA VAL A 926 3.31 -13.61 -4.14
C VAL A 926 4.47 -14.40 -3.53
N VAL A 927 5.32 -13.71 -2.78
CA VAL A 927 5.38 -14.03 -1.35
C VAL A 927 4.72 -12.84 -0.68
N PRO A 928 3.63 -13.03 0.08
CA PRO A 928 3.20 -11.97 0.98
C PRO A 928 4.32 -11.84 2.02
N PRO A 929 4.89 -10.64 2.28
CA PRO A 929 5.18 -10.35 3.69
C PRO A 929 3.89 -10.71 4.46
N VAL A 930 3.99 -11.46 5.57
CA VAL A 930 2.79 -11.96 6.26
C VAL A 930 1.97 -10.78 6.75
N ASN A 931 1.03 -10.38 5.90
CA ASN A 931 0.41 -9.08 5.99
C ASN A 931 -0.80 -9.22 6.89
N LEU A 932 -0.60 -8.85 8.14
CA LEU A 932 -1.65 -8.84 9.15
C LEU A 932 -2.73 -7.79 8.84
N GLY A 933 -2.54 -6.88 7.86
CA GLY A 933 -3.53 -5.89 7.48
C GLY A 933 -4.00 -5.08 8.69
N THR A 934 -5.31 -4.98 8.88
CA THR A 934 -5.94 -4.38 10.07
C THR A 934 -5.74 -5.19 11.36
N ALA A 935 -5.54 -6.52 11.27
CA ALA A 935 -5.19 -7.36 12.41
C ALA A 935 -3.81 -7.03 13.02
N SER A 936 -2.95 -6.28 12.31
CA SER A 936 -1.67 -5.79 12.84
C SER A 936 -1.81 -4.92 14.10
N LEU A 937 -2.97 -4.27 14.27
CA LEU A 937 -3.24 -3.36 15.40
C LEU A 937 -3.63 -4.08 16.69
N PHE A 938 -3.92 -5.39 16.63
CA PHE A 938 -4.49 -6.15 17.73
C PHE A 938 -3.43 -6.94 18.50
N GLY A 939 -3.43 -6.79 19.83
CA GLY A 939 -2.67 -7.65 20.75
C GLY A 939 -3.39 -8.97 21.01
N GLY A 940 -4.72 -8.95 21.05
CA GLY A 940 -5.55 -10.15 21.14
C GLY A 940 -6.78 -10.06 20.23
N PHE A 941 -7.18 -11.17 19.61
CA PHE A 941 -8.41 -11.23 18.83
C PHE A 941 -9.10 -12.58 19.01
N GLY A 942 -10.33 -12.57 19.55
CA GLY A 942 -11.06 -13.75 20.02
C GLY A 942 -12.05 -14.37 19.03
N GLY A 943 -11.74 -14.35 17.73
CA GLY A 943 -12.63 -14.87 16.68
C GLY A 943 -14.08 -14.37 16.85
N GLY A 944 -15.04 -15.29 16.76
CA GLY A 944 -16.44 -15.06 17.12
C GLY A 944 -16.82 -15.50 18.54
N ALA A 945 -15.90 -16.12 19.28
CA ALA A 945 -16.15 -16.68 20.61
C ALA A 945 -15.85 -15.69 21.76
N GLY A 946 -15.06 -14.65 21.50
CA GLY A 946 -14.73 -13.59 22.45
C GLY A 946 -13.40 -13.74 23.16
N MET A 947 -13.21 -12.91 24.19
CA MET A 947 -12.00 -12.88 25.00
C MET A 947 -12.35 -12.78 26.49
N THR A 948 -11.63 -13.53 27.30
CA THR A 948 -11.80 -13.55 28.76
C THR A 948 -10.47 -13.27 29.44
N ASN A 949 -10.46 -12.28 30.33
CA ASN A 949 -9.44 -12.12 31.33
C ASN A 949 -9.96 -12.59 32.69
N ASP A 950 -9.14 -13.37 33.40
CA ASP A 950 -9.37 -13.88 34.77
C ASP A 950 -8.22 -13.47 35.72
N GLY A 951 -7.47 -12.41 35.39
CA GLY A 951 -6.40 -11.84 36.22
C GLY A 951 -6.54 -10.33 36.46
N THR A 952 -5.82 -9.79 37.44
CA THR A 952 -5.83 -8.36 37.83
C THR A 952 -4.60 -7.58 37.37
N LEU A 953 -3.64 -8.24 36.74
CA LEU A 953 -2.38 -7.67 36.23
C LEU A 953 -2.29 -7.76 34.70
N THR A 954 -3.41 -7.99 34.01
CA THR A 954 -3.46 -8.09 32.55
C THR A 954 -3.39 -6.71 31.91
N VAL A 955 -2.46 -6.51 30.97
CA VAL A 955 -2.27 -5.24 30.25
C VAL A 955 -2.02 -5.51 28.77
N ILE A 956 -2.86 -4.96 27.90
CA ILE A 956 -2.71 -5.07 26.44
C ILE A 956 -2.25 -3.74 25.88
N ASN A 957 -1.01 -3.66 25.40
CA ASN A 957 -0.45 -2.50 24.71
C ASN A 957 -0.75 -2.61 23.21
N GLY A 958 -2.03 -2.42 22.88
CA GLY A 958 -2.62 -2.51 21.54
C GLY A 958 -4.13 -2.74 21.61
N ASN A 959 -4.80 -2.93 20.47
CA ASN A 959 -6.25 -3.17 20.44
C ASN A 959 -6.59 -4.62 20.87
N ILE A 960 -7.84 -4.83 21.30
CA ILE A 960 -8.45 -6.17 21.37
C ILE A 960 -9.78 -6.22 20.64
N GLY A 961 -10.27 -7.41 20.28
CA GLY A 961 -11.58 -7.50 19.65
C GLY A 961 -12.12 -8.90 19.39
N THR A 962 -13.37 -8.93 18.92
CA THR A 962 -14.10 -10.11 18.46
C THR A 962 -15.14 -9.70 17.42
N THR A 963 -15.47 -10.59 16.49
CA THR A 963 -16.63 -10.41 15.60
C THR A 963 -17.96 -10.59 16.32
N GLY A 964 -17.94 -11.19 17.52
CA GLY A 964 -19.09 -11.37 18.40
C GLY A 964 -19.55 -10.08 19.09
N VAL A 965 -20.67 -10.18 19.81
CA VAL A 965 -21.26 -9.07 20.57
C VAL A 965 -20.41 -8.69 21.79
N SER A 966 -20.51 -7.45 22.27
CA SER A 966 -19.70 -6.93 23.39
C SER A 966 -19.68 -7.79 24.66
N THR A 967 -20.76 -8.52 24.97
CA THR A 967 -20.82 -9.40 26.16
C THR A 967 -19.91 -10.64 26.07
N LEU A 968 -19.24 -10.86 24.93
CA LEU A 968 -18.23 -11.90 24.76
C LEU A 968 -16.80 -11.41 25.06
N ILE A 969 -16.61 -10.11 25.34
CA ILE A 969 -15.41 -9.62 26.01
C ILE A 969 -15.71 -9.53 27.51
N THR A 970 -14.84 -10.10 28.35
CA THR A 970 -15.03 -10.18 29.81
C THR A 970 -13.71 -9.94 30.55
N GLY A 971 -13.75 -9.17 31.64
CA GLY A 971 -12.59 -8.83 32.47
C GLY A 971 -11.67 -7.75 31.88
N PHE A 972 -12.21 -6.80 31.11
CA PHE A 972 -11.41 -5.73 30.48
C PHE A 972 -12.03 -4.34 30.62
N HIS A 973 -11.19 -3.31 30.54
CA HIS A 973 -11.56 -1.93 30.26
C HIS A 973 -10.50 -1.26 29.38
N ASP A 974 -10.89 -0.22 28.64
CA ASP A 974 -9.94 0.66 27.94
C ASP A 974 -9.68 1.93 28.77
N ASN A 975 -8.99 2.92 28.19
CA ASN A 975 -8.76 4.20 28.86
C ASN A 975 -9.98 5.16 28.82
N THR A 976 -11.14 4.72 28.29
CA THR A 976 -12.37 5.53 28.21
C THR A 976 -13.13 5.46 29.55
N PRO A 977 -13.46 6.59 30.20
CA PRO A 977 -14.08 6.58 31.52
C PRO A 977 -15.41 5.81 31.57
N ASN A 978 -15.47 4.82 32.46
CA ASN A 978 -16.62 3.91 32.68
C ASN A 978 -16.86 2.86 31.58
N CYS A 979 -15.87 2.60 30.70
CA CYS A 979 -15.95 1.55 29.68
C CYS A 979 -15.37 0.22 30.12
N ILE A 980 -16.19 -0.50 30.90
CA ILE A 980 -15.91 -1.81 31.48
C ILE A 980 -16.68 -2.93 30.76
N TYR A 981 -16.00 -4.05 30.55
CA TYR A 981 -16.52 -5.28 29.96
C TYR A 981 -16.57 -6.37 31.03
N THR A 982 -17.65 -6.37 31.83
CA THR A 982 -17.92 -7.41 32.84
C THR A 982 -16.76 -7.64 33.83
N GLU A 983 -16.19 -6.54 34.35
CA GLU A 983 -15.12 -6.62 35.36
C GLU A 983 -15.65 -6.86 36.77
N THR A 984 -14.82 -7.53 37.56
CA THR A 984 -14.96 -7.76 39.00
C THR A 984 -13.62 -7.46 39.68
N PRO A 985 -13.56 -7.37 41.03
CA PRO A 985 -12.28 -7.19 41.75
C PRO A 985 -11.22 -8.28 41.51
N LEU A 986 -11.56 -9.39 40.83
CA LEU A 986 -10.66 -10.52 40.57
C LEU A 986 -10.17 -10.60 39.11
N ASN A 987 -10.70 -9.80 38.19
CA ASN A 987 -10.39 -9.90 36.76
C ASN A 987 -10.31 -8.54 36.03
N VAL A 988 -9.54 -7.60 36.59
CA VAL A 988 -9.34 -6.27 36.01
C VAL A 988 -8.24 -6.31 34.93
N GLY A 989 -8.56 -5.89 33.70
CA GLY A 989 -7.65 -5.98 32.55
C GLY A 989 -7.59 -4.69 31.73
N LEU A 990 -6.44 -4.01 31.72
CA LEU A 990 -6.28 -2.73 31.02
C LEU A 990 -5.95 -2.92 29.54
N VAL A 991 -6.65 -2.19 28.67
CA VAL A 991 -6.37 -2.08 27.22
C VAL A 991 -5.86 -0.68 26.88
N ASN A 992 -4.57 -0.58 26.56
CA ASN A 992 -3.92 0.62 26.03
C ASN A 992 -4.11 0.68 24.50
N GLY A 993 -5.36 0.70 24.08
CA GLY A 993 -5.85 0.66 22.70
C GLY A 993 -7.38 0.69 22.70
N SER A 994 -8.01 0.37 21.58
CA SER A 994 -9.48 0.25 21.49
C SER A 994 -9.96 -1.18 21.65
N ILE A 995 -11.14 -1.36 22.27
CA ILE A 995 -11.86 -2.62 22.31
C ILE A 995 -12.89 -2.62 21.16
N VAL A 996 -12.83 -3.63 20.29
CA VAL A 996 -13.56 -3.65 19.02
C VAL A 996 -14.50 -4.86 18.96
N THR A 997 -15.81 -4.60 19.04
CA THR A 997 -16.86 -5.63 19.15
C THR A 997 -18.05 -5.31 18.24
N SER A 998 -18.91 -6.31 18.02
CA SER A 998 -20.25 -6.10 17.44
C SER A 998 -21.24 -5.56 18.48
N ALA A 999 -22.28 -4.90 17.99
CA ALA A 999 -23.34 -4.31 18.80
C ALA A 999 -24.10 -5.35 19.66
N PRO A 1000 -24.64 -4.96 20.84
CA PRO A 1000 -24.71 -3.59 21.39
C PRO A 1000 -23.42 -3.13 22.12
N PRO A 1001 -23.33 -1.85 22.52
CA PRO A 1001 -22.30 -1.36 23.45
C PRO A 1001 -22.25 -2.15 24.77
N PRO A 1002 -21.08 -2.24 25.44
CA PRO A 1002 -20.93 -2.98 26.70
C PRO A 1002 -21.71 -2.34 27.86
N THR A 1003 -21.72 -1.02 27.92
CA THR A 1003 -22.47 -0.23 28.90
C THR A 1003 -23.06 1.02 28.24
N VAL A 1004 -24.02 1.67 28.90
CA VAL A 1004 -24.55 2.97 28.46
C VAL A 1004 -23.50 4.10 28.47
N GLY A 1005 -22.34 3.90 29.11
CA GLY A 1005 -21.23 4.85 29.12
C GLY A 1005 -20.38 4.84 27.85
N CYS A 1006 -20.55 3.86 26.96
CA CYS A 1006 -19.64 3.59 25.83
C CYS A 1006 -20.32 3.71 24.46
N PRO A 1007 -20.89 4.88 24.11
CA PRO A 1007 -21.71 5.03 22.90
C PRO A 1007 -20.94 4.79 21.59
N ASN A 1008 -19.60 4.75 21.63
CA ASN A 1008 -18.73 4.58 20.47
C ASN A 1008 -18.21 3.13 20.29
N GLU A 1009 -18.39 2.27 21.29
CA GLU A 1009 -17.98 0.86 21.27
C GLU A 1009 -19.20 -0.06 21.09
N GLY A 1010 -19.01 -1.28 20.60
CA GLY A 1010 -20.14 -2.14 20.24
C GLY A 1010 -21.12 -1.47 19.27
N THR A 1011 -20.59 -0.86 18.22
CA THR A 1011 -21.35 -0.18 17.16
C THR A 1011 -21.26 -0.95 15.84
N ALA A 1012 -22.05 -0.55 14.83
CA ALA A 1012 -21.90 -1.08 13.48
C ALA A 1012 -20.52 -0.77 12.85
N ILE A 1013 -19.87 0.31 13.30
CA ILE A 1013 -18.53 0.70 12.83
C ILE A 1013 -17.47 -0.23 13.44
N THR A 1014 -17.50 -0.47 14.75
CA THR A 1014 -16.58 -1.41 15.39
C THR A 1014 -16.82 -2.84 14.90
N ALA A 1015 -18.06 -3.24 14.65
CA ALA A 1015 -18.40 -4.53 14.02
C ALA A 1015 -17.70 -4.70 12.65
N ALA A 1016 -17.69 -3.66 11.81
CA ALA A 1016 -17.02 -3.70 10.52
C ALA A 1016 -15.49 -3.78 10.63
N VAL A 1017 -14.90 -3.07 11.61
CA VAL A 1017 -13.45 -3.16 11.90
C VAL A 1017 -13.08 -4.56 12.40
N ALA A 1018 -13.86 -5.17 13.30
CA ALA A 1018 -13.63 -6.53 13.76
C ALA A 1018 -13.80 -7.56 12.63
N ALA A 1019 -14.80 -7.38 11.75
CA ALA A 1019 -14.99 -8.26 10.59
C ALA A 1019 -13.80 -8.20 9.63
N GLN A 1020 -13.25 -7.01 9.34
CA GLN A 1020 -12.06 -6.88 8.49
C GLN A 1020 -10.81 -7.47 9.17
N ALA A 1021 -10.62 -7.23 10.48
CA ALA A 1021 -9.50 -7.81 11.22
C ALA A 1021 -9.54 -9.34 11.23
N ALA A 1022 -10.73 -9.95 11.33
CA ALA A 1022 -10.89 -11.40 11.22
C ALA A 1022 -10.55 -11.94 9.82
N LEU A 1023 -10.93 -11.22 8.75
CA LEU A 1023 -10.58 -11.57 7.37
C LEU A 1023 -9.07 -11.45 7.11
N ASP A 1024 -8.45 -10.38 7.59
CA ASP A 1024 -7.00 -10.15 7.44
C ASP A 1024 -6.20 -11.19 8.25
N ALA A 1025 -6.63 -11.50 9.48
CA ALA A 1025 -6.03 -12.56 10.29
C ALA A 1025 -6.17 -13.94 9.63
N LYS A 1026 -7.31 -14.25 9.01
CA LYS A 1026 -7.49 -15.48 8.23
C LYS A 1026 -6.62 -15.50 6.97
N THR A 1027 -6.50 -14.38 6.26
CA THR A 1027 -5.62 -14.26 5.08
C THR A 1027 -4.16 -14.47 5.47
N ALA A 1028 -3.72 -13.90 6.60
CA ALA A 1028 -2.38 -14.14 7.15
C ALA A 1028 -2.19 -15.60 7.59
N TYR A 1029 -3.19 -16.23 8.20
CA TYR A 1029 -3.16 -17.66 8.54
C TYR A 1029 -3.03 -18.55 7.30
N ASP A 1030 -3.87 -18.33 6.28
CA ASP A 1030 -3.85 -19.10 5.03
C ASP A 1030 -2.51 -18.91 4.30
N ALA A 1031 -1.94 -17.70 4.32
CA ALA A 1031 -0.60 -17.42 3.81
C ALA A 1031 0.50 -18.16 4.61
N LEU A 1032 0.40 -18.22 5.95
CA LEU A 1032 1.32 -18.97 6.80
C LEU A 1032 1.27 -20.49 6.52
N VAL A 1033 0.07 -21.04 6.28
CA VAL A 1033 -0.13 -22.43 5.86
C VAL A 1033 0.46 -22.68 4.46
N ALA A 1034 0.40 -21.69 3.57
CA ALA A 1034 0.86 -21.81 2.19
C ALA A 1034 2.39 -21.70 1.99
N PHE A 1035 3.18 -21.39 3.02
CA PHE A 1035 4.64 -21.38 2.89
C PHE A 1035 5.16 -22.80 2.57
N PRO A 1036 5.90 -22.99 1.47
CA PRO A 1036 6.44 -24.29 1.08
C PRO A 1036 7.72 -24.62 1.87
N ASN A 1037 8.11 -25.90 1.82
CA ASN A 1037 9.43 -26.39 2.23
C ASN A 1037 9.81 -26.11 3.70
N GLY A 1038 8.84 -26.12 4.61
CA GLY A 1038 9.10 -26.02 6.05
C GLY A 1038 9.98 -27.15 6.57
N LEU A 1039 11.00 -26.79 7.34
CA LEU A 1039 12.08 -27.66 7.79
C LEU A 1039 11.72 -28.38 9.10
N ASP A 1040 11.93 -29.70 9.15
CA ASP A 1040 11.79 -30.47 10.40
C ASP A 1040 13.04 -30.31 11.28
N VAL A 1041 12.82 -29.80 12.48
CA VAL A 1041 13.81 -29.50 13.52
C VAL A 1041 14.58 -30.71 14.07
N SER A 1042 14.11 -31.93 13.83
CA SER A 1042 14.82 -33.17 14.20
C SER A 1042 15.88 -33.59 13.17
N VAL A 1043 15.75 -33.16 11.92
CA VAL A 1043 16.64 -33.56 10.82
C VAL A 1043 17.52 -32.43 10.27
N CYS A 1044 17.28 -31.17 10.68
CA CYS A 1044 18.12 -30.06 10.22
C CYS A 1044 19.47 -29.94 10.95
N ALA A 1045 20.54 -29.90 10.16
CA ALA A 1045 21.90 -29.67 10.63
C ALA A 1045 22.00 -28.30 11.33
N GLY A 1046 22.55 -28.29 12.55
CA GLY A 1046 22.69 -27.08 13.37
C GLY A 1046 21.48 -26.74 14.26
N CYS A 1047 20.35 -27.43 14.13
CA CYS A 1047 19.14 -27.17 14.91
C CYS A 1047 19.15 -27.71 16.36
N GLY A 1048 20.29 -28.21 16.85
CA GLY A 1048 20.45 -28.76 18.20
C GLY A 1048 19.98 -30.21 18.40
N GLY A 1049 19.33 -30.83 17.41
CA GLY A 1049 18.83 -32.20 17.48
C GLY A 1049 17.62 -32.39 18.41
N GLY A 1050 17.25 -33.64 18.68
CA GLY A 1050 16.09 -34.01 19.52
C GLY A 1050 14.77 -34.19 18.76
N SER A 1051 13.66 -34.39 19.47
CA SER A 1051 12.35 -34.73 18.90
C SER A 1051 11.82 -33.69 17.90
N ALA A 1052 11.15 -34.17 16.83
CA ALA A 1052 10.61 -33.34 15.75
C ALA A 1052 9.58 -32.29 16.19
N GLY A 1053 9.01 -32.44 17.39
CA GLY A 1053 8.06 -31.49 17.98
C GLY A 1053 8.57 -30.66 19.18
N GLU A 1054 9.85 -30.67 19.59
CA GLU A 1054 10.25 -30.26 20.96
C GLU A 1054 9.72 -28.90 21.49
N LEU A 1055 10.15 -27.67 21.17
CA LEU A 1055 11.29 -27.08 20.45
C LEU A 1055 12.41 -26.56 21.39
N GLY A 1056 12.23 -26.62 22.71
CA GLY A 1056 13.12 -26.01 23.71
C GLY A 1056 14.58 -26.52 23.70
N ASN A 1057 15.48 -25.74 24.31
CA ASN A 1057 16.94 -25.90 24.28
C ASN A 1057 17.59 -25.77 22.89
N ARG A 1058 16.88 -25.21 21.90
CA ARG A 1058 17.42 -24.99 20.55
C ARG A 1058 17.77 -23.53 20.30
N THR A 1059 18.75 -23.33 19.41
CA THR A 1059 19.02 -22.02 18.77
C THR A 1059 18.73 -22.17 17.29
N LEU A 1060 17.70 -21.48 16.78
CA LEU A 1060 17.25 -21.61 15.40
C LEU A 1060 17.60 -20.35 14.58
N ALA A 1061 18.19 -20.58 13.42
CA ALA A 1061 18.45 -19.56 12.41
C ALA A 1061 17.14 -19.12 11.71
N PRO A 1062 17.15 -18.04 10.90
CA PRO A 1062 15.95 -17.59 10.19
C PRO A 1062 15.47 -18.65 9.18
N GLY A 1063 14.15 -18.86 9.07
CA GLY A 1063 13.61 -19.89 8.19
C GLY A 1063 12.15 -20.28 8.47
N ILE A 1064 11.66 -21.19 7.62
CA ILE A 1064 10.34 -21.81 7.74
C ILE A 1064 10.53 -23.21 8.34
N TYR A 1065 9.80 -23.51 9.40
CA TYR A 1065 9.89 -24.76 10.15
C TYR A 1065 8.52 -25.43 10.19
N ALA A 1066 8.46 -26.73 9.89
CA ALA A 1066 7.23 -27.50 9.89
C ALA A 1066 7.31 -28.67 10.88
N SER A 1067 6.31 -28.76 11.75
CA SER A 1067 6.23 -29.84 12.74
C SER A 1067 5.76 -31.14 12.08
N ALA A 1068 6.68 -32.09 11.86
CA ALA A 1068 6.34 -33.44 11.41
C ALA A 1068 5.28 -34.16 12.28
N PRO A 1069 5.29 -34.10 13.63
CA PRO A 1069 4.22 -34.68 14.46
C PRO A 1069 2.95 -33.81 14.53
N GLY A 1070 2.88 -32.71 13.78
CA GLY A 1070 1.75 -31.79 13.77
C GLY A 1070 1.60 -30.87 15.00
N SER A 1071 2.42 -31.00 16.04
CA SER A 1071 2.44 -30.11 17.22
C SER A 1071 3.86 -29.73 17.65
N TYR A 1072 4.01 -28.48 18.11
CA TYR A 1072 5.24 -28.01 18.73
C TYR A 1072 5.04 -27.75 20.23
N GLY A 1073 6.00 -28.17 21.03
CA GLY A 1073 6.18 -27.65 22.39
C GLY A 1073 7.24 -26.55 22.44
N ILE A 1074 7.48 -26.04 23.66
CA ILE A 1074 8.72 -25.47 24.17
C ILE A 1074 8.72 -25.92 25.63
N THR A 1075 9.26 -27.11 25.91
CA THR A 1075 9.06 -27.78 27.21
C THR A 1075 10.36 -28.11 27.94
N GLN A 1076 11.38 -28.57 27.22
CA GLN A 1076 12.66 -28.99 27.81
C GLN A 1076 13.55 -27.82 28.21
N GLY A 1077 13.35 -26.63 27.62
CA GLY A 1077 14.11 -25.42 27.89
C GLY A 1077 13.60 -24.24 27.09
N ASP A 1078 14.26 -23.09 27.23
CA ASP A 1078 13.93 -21.91 26.42
C ASP A 1078 14.37 -22.11 24.97
N LEU A 1079 13.70 -21.43 24.04
CA LEU A 1079 14.03 -21.41 22.62
C LEU A 1079 14.75 -20.11 22.29
N THR A 1080 15.86 -20.17 21.57
CA THR A 1080 16.56 -18.98 21.07
C THR A 1080 16.37 -18.86 19.57
N LEU A 1081 15.97 -17.67 19.09
CA LEU A 1081 15.90 -17.32 17.67
C LEU A 1081 17.04 -16.35 17.36
N ASP A 1082 17.94 -16.75 16.48
CA ASP A 1082 19.19 -16.05 16.20
C ASP A 1082 19.21 -15.51 14.76
N ALA A 1083 19.10 -14.18 14.65
CA ALA A 1083 19.10 -13.47 13.38
C ALA A 1083 20.45 -13.46 12.64
N LYS A 1084 21.54 -13.90 13.27
CA LYS A 1084 22.90 -13.86 12.71
C LYS A 1084 23.34 -12.47 12.22
N GLY A 1085 22.77 -11.40 12.79
CA GLY A 1085 23.07 -10.01 12.45
C GLY A 1085 22.05 -9.34 11.53
N ASP A 1086 21.07 -10.06 10.97
CA ASP A 1086 20.05 -9.48 10.08
C ASP A 1086 18.79 -9.04 10.85
N PRO A 1087 18.50 -7.73 11.01
CA PRO A 1087 17.28 -7.28 11.67
C PRO A 1087 15.99 -7.61 10.89
N ASN A 1088 16.09 -7.95 9.60
CA ASN A 1088 14.95 -8.38 8.77
C ASN A 1088 14.78 -9.91 8.75
N ALA A 1089 15.60 -10.64 9.50
CA ALA A 1089 15.47 -12.08 9.70
C ALA A 1089 14.04 -12.45 10.12
N PHE A 1090 13.56 -13.56 9.58
CA PHE A 1090 12.15 -13.95 9.60
C PHE A 1090 11.99 -15.45 9.91
N TRP A 1091 10.97 -15.76 10.71
CA TRP A 1091 10.66 -17.12 11.18
C TRP A 1091 9.18 -17.44 11.00
N VAL A 1092 8.90 -18.62 10.46
CA VAL A 1092 7.55 -19.20 10.42
C VAL A 1092 7.60 -20.60 11.03
N PHE A 1093 6.73 -20.85 12.01
CA PHE A 1093 6.53 -22.18 12.59
C PHE A 1093 5.13 -22.67 12.21
N GLN A 1094 5.08 -23.75 11.42
CA GLN A 1094 3.85 -24.38 10.93
C GLN A 1094 3.54 -25.64 11.77
N MET A 1095 2.34 -25.73 12.32
CA MET A 1095 1.87 -26.93 13.01
C MET A 1095 0.37 -27.15 12.77
N SER A 1096 -0.01 -28.38 12.45
CA SER A 1096 -1.39 -28.76 12.08
C SER A 1096 -2.33 -28.92 13.28
N THR A 1097 -1.80 -28.94 14.50
CA THR A 1097 -2.54 -29.09 15.76
C THR A 1097 -2.08 -28.05 16.79
N THR A 1098 -1.51 -28.46 17.92
CA THR A 1098 -1.30 -27.60 19.10
C THR A 1098 0.07 -26.95 19.18
N PHE A 1099 0.14 -25.85 19.93
CA PHE A 1099 1.37 -25.20 20.37
C PHE A 1099 1.39 -25.11 21.91
N THR A 1100 2.42 -25.63 22.57
CA THR A 1100 2.51 -25.63 24.04
C THR A 1100 3.81 -25.00 24.52
N VAL A 1101 3.75 -23.87 25.22
CA VAL A 1101 4.92 -23.25 25.87
C VAL A 1101 4.85 -23.50 27.37
N GLY A 1102 5.94 -23.95 27.97
CA GLY A 1102 5.99 -24.24 29.40
C GLY A 1102 5.60 -25.67 29.78
N THR A 1103 5.72 -25.96 31.07
CA THR A 1103 5.28 -27.21 31.72
C THR A 1103 4.39 -26.88 32.92
N PRO A 1104 3.74 -27.88 33.55
CA PRO A 1104 2.99 -27.66 34.79
C PRO A 1104 3.82 -27.17 35.99
N GLN A 1105 5.14 -27.12 35.88
CA GLN A 1105 6.07 -26.74 36.97
C GLN A 1105 7.04 -25.61 36.59
N THR A 1106 7.24 -25.30 35.31
CA THR A 1106 8.26 -24.35 34.86
C THR A 1106 7.80 -23.58 33.62
N PRO A 1107 7.76 -22.24 33.64
CA PRO A 1107 7.50 -21.46 32.44
C PRO A 1107 8.70 -21.48 31.49
N ARG A 1108 8.45 -21.23 30.21
CA ARG A 1108 9.50 -21.12 29.18
C ARG A 1108 9.39 -19.81 28.41
N SER A 1109 10.48 -19.46 27.75
CA SER A 1109 10.64 -18.24 26.96
C SER A 1109 11.14 -18.49 25.54
N VAL A 1110 10.82 -17.56 24.64
CA VAL A 1110 11.40 -17.41 23.30
C VAL A 1110 12.30 -16.18 23.30
N LEU A 1111 13.60 -16.42 23.33
CA LEU A 1111 14.66 -15.41 23.37
C LEU A 1111 15.00 -14.97 21.94
N LEU A 1112 15.14 -13.67 21.71
CA LEU A 1112 15.53 -13.09 20.43
C LEU A 1112 16.96 -12.54 20.55
N VAL A 1113 17.87 -12.95 19.67
CA VAL A 1113 19.28 -12.52 19.69
C VAL A 1113 19.78 -12.05 18.33
N ASN A 1114 20.89 -11.31 18.34
CA ASN A 1114 21.66 -10.87 17.16
C ASN A 1114 20.82 -10.13 16.09
N GLY A 1115 19.84 -9.33 16.52
CA GLY A 1115 18.97 -8.54 15.63
C GLY A 1115 17.55 -9.08 15.45
N ALA A 1116 17.23 -10.28 15.95
CA ALA A 1116 15.92 -10.89 15.76
C ALA A 1116 14.79 -10.02 16.34
N GLN A 1117 13.74 -9.78 15.55
CA GLN A 1117 12.60 -8.94 15.93
C GLN A 1117 11.30 -9.74 16.03
N ALA A 1118 10.54 -9.54 17.10
CA ALA A 1118 9.28 -10.24 17.34
C ALA A 1118 8.24 -10.04 16.22
N LYS A 1119 8.29 -8.92 15.50
CA LYS A 1119 7.37 -8.66 14.37
C LYS A 1119 7.61 -9.58 13.16
N ASN A 1120 8.77 -10.24 13.08
CA ASN A 1120 9.15 -11.15 12.02
C ASN A 1120 9.02 -12.64 12.42
N VAL A 1121 8.44 -12.94 13.59
CA VAL A 1121 8.28 -14.32 14.10
C VAL A 1121 6.79 -14.67 14.09
N PHE A 1122 6.42 -15.76 13.42
CA PHE A 1122 5.03 -16.18 13.23
C PHE A 1122 4.80 -17.65 13.62
N TRP A 1123 3.73 -17.88 14.38
CA TRP A 1123 3.30 -19.20 14.84
C TRP A 1123 1.93 -19.52 14.24
N GLN A 1124 1.88 -20.41 13.26
CA GLN A 1124 0.64 -20.90 12.65
C GLN A 1124 0.19 -22.16 13.40
N VAL A 1125 -0.94 -22.08 14.10
CA VAL A 1125 -1.41 -23.12 15.01
C VAL A 1125 -2.74 -23.70 14.53
N GLY A 1126 -2.70 -24.95 14.07
CA GLY A 1126 -3.84 -25.62 13.44
C GLY A 1126 -5.03 -25.90 14.35
N THR A 1127 -4.83 -25.99 15.67
CA THR A 1127 -5.91 -26.00 16.67
C THR A 1127 -5.70 -24.89 17.70
N ALA A 1128 -5.22 -25.20 18.90
CA ALA A 1128 -5.12 -24.27 20.02
C ALA A 1128 -3.69 -24.13 20.55
N ALA A 1129 -3.38 -22.94 21.10
CA ALA A 1129 -2.12 -22.67 21.78
C ALA A 1129 -2.31 -22.53 23.31
N THR A 1130 -1.37 -23.06 24.08
CA THR A 1130 -1.32 -22.99 25.54
C THR A 1130 0.03 -22.41 25.96
N ILE A 1131 0.02 -21.21 26.54
CA ILE A 1131 1.24 -20.43 26.82
C ILE A 1131 1.44 -20.31 28.33
N ASN A 1132 2.46 -20.99 28.86
CA ASN A 1132 2.82 -21.08 30.28
C ASN A 1132 1.61 -21.39 31.18
N GLY A 1133 0.75 -22.30 30.70
CA GLY A 1133 -0.66 -22.39 31.08
C GLY A 1133 -0.97 -22.64 32.56
N ILE A 1134 -0.09 -23.24 33.35
CA ILE A 1134 -0.38 -23.58 34.77
C ILE A 1134 0.38 -22.69 35.76
N VAL A 1135 1.56 -22.20 35.39
CA VAL A 1135 2.48 -21.51 36.31
C VAL A 1135 2.64 -20.02 36.04
N GLY A 1136 2.21 -19.54 34.87
CA GLY A 1136 2.41 -18.15 34.44
C GLY A 1136 3.90 -17.78 34.32
N GLY A 1137 4.19 -16.53 34.00
CA GLY A 1137 5.57 -16.08 33.79
C GLY A 1137 6.13 -16.43 32.40
N GLY A 1138 7.44 -16.26 32.23
CA GLY A 1138 8.12 -16.45 30.93
C GLY A 1138 7.76 -15.39 29.88
N THR A 1139 8.33 -15.51 28.69
CA THR A 1139 8.10 -14.56 27.59
C THR A 1139 7.98 -15.25 26.24
N LEU A 1140 6.81 -15.16 25.58
CA LEU A 1140 6.66 -15.53 24.18
C LEU A 1140 7.03 -14.34 23.28
N SER A 1141 7.71 -14.63 22.18
CA SER A 1141 8.03 -13.66 21.13
C SER A 1141 7.41 -14.10 19.81
N GLY A 1142 6.65 -13.22 19.15
CA GLY A 1142 6.04 -13.48 17.84
C GLY A 1142 4.51 -13.37 17.78
N THR A 1143 3.97 -13.33 16.57
CA THR A 1143 2.54 -13.32 16.29
C THR A 1143 2.01 -14.75 16.23
N VAL A 1144 1.14 -15.12 17.18
CA VAL A 1144 0.42 -16.41 17.16
C VAL A 1144 -0.88 -16.22 16.39
N ILE A 1145 -1.13 -17.07 15.41
CA ILE A 1145 -2.42 -17.17 14.71
C ILE A 1145 -2.94 -18.61 14.83
N SER A 1146 -4.01 -18.78 15.60
CA SER A 1146 -4.63 -20.06 15.95
C SER A 1146 -6.02 -20.19 15.31
N GLN A 1147 -6.41 -21.40 14.91
CA GLN A 1147 -7.80 -21.64 14.51
C GLN A 1147 -8.75 -21.62 15.72
N SER A 1148 -8.45 -22.39 16.77
CA SER A 1148 -9.42 -22.82 17.78
C SER A 1148 -9.27 -22.21 19.18
N GLY A 1149 -8.19 -21.49 19.49
CA GLY A 1149 -8.07 -20.79 20.77
C GLY A 1149 -6.63 -20.53 21.24
N VAL A 1150 -6.47 -19.51 22.08
CA VAL A 1150 -5.22 -19.24 22.82
C VAL A 1150 -5.54 -19.15 24.31
N SER A 1151 -4.83 -19.91 25.13
CA SER A 1151 -4.90 -19.84 26.59
C SER A 1151 -3.55 -19.44 27.18
N VAL A 1152 -3.55 -18.50 28.13
CA VAL A 1152 -2.34 -17.95 28.74
C VAL A 1152 -2.49 -17.93 30.25
N SER A 1153 -1.66 -18.74 30.94
CA SER A 1153 -1.75 -18.98 32.39
C SER A 1153 -3.13 -19.53 32.85
N THR A 1154 -3.33 -19.68 34.17
CA THR A 1154 -4.54 -20.21 34.82
C THR A 1154 -4.96 -19.29 35.98
N ALA A 1155 -6.26 -19.21 36.26
CA ALA A 1155 -6.80 -18.35 37.31
C ALA A 1155 -6.14 -18.60 38.69
N GLY A 1156 -5.87 -17.52 39.43
CA GLY A 1156 -5.18 -17.56 40.73
C GLY A 1156 -3.64 -17.53 40.66
N VAL A 1157 -3.04 -17.62 39.48
CA VAL A 1157 -1.58 -17.52 39.28
C VAL A 1157 -1.13 -16.06 39.25
N ALA A 1158 -0.28 -15.65 40.20
CA ALA A 1158 0.21 -14.27 40.29
C ALA A 1158 1.37 -13.92 39.32
N ALA A 1159 2.03 -14.91 38.72
CA ALA A 1159 3.17 -14.68 37.82
C ALA A 1159 2.73 -14.15 36.45
N VAL A 1160 3.30 -13.02 36.04
CA VAL A 1160 2.91 -12.32 34.80
C VAL A 1160 3.55 -12.94 33.56
N THR A 1161 2.74 -13.50 32.66
CA THR A 1161 3.22 -13.98 31.35
C THR A 1161 3.34 -12.83 30.37
N THR A 1162 4.47 -12.70 29.67
CA THR A 1162 4.65 -11.67 28.65
C THR A 1162 4.54 -12.24 27.23
N ILE A 1163 3.85 -11.54 26.34
CA ILE A 1163 3.82 -11.80 24.89
C ILE A 1163 4.31 -10.54 24.17
N ASN A 1164 5.54 -10.58 23.65
CA ASN A 1164 6.05 -9.57 22.73
C ASN A 1164 5.60 -9.98 21.32
N GLY A 1165 4.41 -9.56 20.90
CA GLY A 1165 3.71 -10.21 19.81
C GLY A 1165 2.20 -9.99 19.83
N ARG A 1166 1.45 -11.00 19.38
CA ARG A 1166 -0.01 -10.98 19.25
C ARG A 1166 -0.60 -12.38 19.48
N ALA A 1167 -1.83 -12.44 19.97
CA ALA A 1167 -2.62 -13.67 20.15
C ALA A 1167 -3.91 -13.58 19.32
N LEU A 1168 -3.85 -14.01 18.06
CA LEU A 1168 -4.96 -13.91 17.11
C LEU A 1168 -5.64 -15.28 16.95
N VAL A 1169 -6.95 -15.35 17.13
CA VAL A 1169 -7.75 -16.57 16.96
C VAL A 1169 -8.82 -16.36 15.91
N LEU A 1170 -8.96 -17.32 15.00
CA LEU A 1170 -9.91 -17.23 13.88
C LEU A 1170 -11.36 -17.53 14.29
N THR A 1171 -11.61 -18.57 15.08
CA THR A 1171 -12.98 -19.00 15.44
C THR A 1171 -13.22 -19.16 16.94
N GLY A 1172 -12.24 -19.65 17.70
CA GLY A 1172 -12.33 -19.84 19.15
C GLY A 1172 -11.92 -18.63 20.00
N PRO A 1173 -11.85 -18.81 21.34
CA PRO A 1173 -11.63 -17.71 22.30
C PRO A 1173 -10.14 -17.43 22.57
N VAL A 1174 -9.86 -16.24 23.14
CA VAL A 1174 -8.59 -15.95 23.83
C VAL A 1174 -8.85 -15.84 25.33
N THR A 1175 -8.17 -16.65 26.14
CA THR A 1175 -8.27 -16.62 27.61
C THR A 1175 -6.92 -16.21 28.21
N LEU A 1176 -6.91 -15.14 29.00
CA LEU A 1176 -5.71 -14.56 29.61
C LEU A 1176 -5.82 -14.52 31.14
N VAL A 1177 -4.72 -14.78 31.83
CA VAL A 1177 -4.58 -14.47 33.26
C VAL A 1177 -3.25 -13.77 33.47
N ASN A 1178 -3.29 -12.59 34.09
CA ASN A 1178 -2.13 -11.77 34.43
C ASN A 1178 -1.13 -11.69 33.27
N THR A 1179 -1.60 -11.30 32.09
CA THR A 1179 -0.82 -11.34 30.85
C THR A 1179 -0.51 -9.94 30.34
N VAL A 1180 0.75 -9.67 30.02
CA VAL A 1180 1.17 -8.44 29.33
C VAL A 1180 1.39 -8.75 27.85
N ILE A 1181 0.63 -8.11 26.95
CA ILE A 1181 0.85 -8.21 25.50
C ILE A 1181 1.39 -6.88 24.98
N ASN A 1182 2.57 -6.93 24.37
CA ASN A 1182 3.22 -5.79 23.72
C ASN A 1182 3.15 -5.95 22.21
N VAL A 1183 2.27 -5.19 21.54
CA VAL A 1183 2.12 -5.26 20.08
C VAL A 1183 3.36 -4.66 19.41
N PRO A 1184 4.09 -5.43 18.57
CA PRO A 1184 5.21 -4.89 17.82
C PRO A 1184 4.74 -3.85 16.80
N ALA A 1185 5.48 -2.74 16.68
CA ALA A 1185 5.24 -1.75 15.63
C ALA A 1185 5.19 -2.43 14.24
N PRO A 1186 4.25 -2.05 13.35
CA PRO A 1186 4.16 -2.58 11.99
C PRO A 1186 5.50 -2.58 11.23
#